data_AF-A0A383XRC0-F1
#
_entry.id   AF-A0A383XRC0-F1
#
_cell.length_a   1.000
_cell.length_b   1.000
_cell.length_c   1.000
_cell.angle_alpha   90.00
_cell.angle_beta   90.00
_cell.angle_gamma   90.00
#
_symmetry.space_group_name_H-M   'P 1'
#
loop_
_entity.id
_entity.type
_entity.pdbx_description
1 polymer ?
#
loop_
_entity_poly.entity_id
_entity_poly.type
_entity_poly.pdbx_seq_one_letter_code
_entity_poly.pdbx_strand_id
1 'polypeptide(L)'
;MRLSRPWLAGLATAVVAPCLSAAQISIVTNDPPNEGFNDPTPFTAEGGNNATTLGEARLNVVRAAAEQWGALLDSPVEIILEAGFEPLPDDQCDSDSGTLAAAGPATFFAAFDNAPDDNTFYPVALANALAGRDLAEDLPDIFADFNGAVDSDPNCLSNARFYYGFDHAGANNTIDFYNVVMHELGHGFGVTNGIDESGEAPREGFFIVYDRLLFDNSQNRLWTDMTVAQRQDSAVNTGNVVITGSQSAAGAADRGLRSGNGTDTNGRPLIYAPNPYEEGSSIAHWDTEAEPSLLMEPFAARSVRVNRGVDLTACLLADIGWQLLINDCHDDHLPDTPPEIGAIGDQTTTTSTPTGPVSFTVTDNNRTSAAGTLTLTGRSDNQSVVPDDQITFSGSDGTRSVNVTPTTRNSRAVITVVLSDGRYTAREQFEVVVRSTTGNLPPKARDDRITLLSTETATGSLLGDNGAGADSDPEGDTLQISAIDGSAGNVGTAFTTPAGSQLTVNADGSFSYTPGGDLASLPPGQEASETLEYTLEDSNGGADQAQVTFVITGDPGEDLHANTPSGATTLVIDNTRTLVDGIINVSGDLDYFRFTLSQTSDVVLTTTGETDTYATLTTDDGAFVAENDDIVLGQQRNFLIEITLAAGTYVLEVRGFDESVTGAYQLDASATPSDNTPVQPTDQGGGGGGSGAWTLALLPLIFGVRRRRR
;
A
#
# COMPACT_ATOMS: atom_id res chain seq x y z
N MET A 1 -9.64 -56.10 -79.07
CA MET A 1 -10.14 -54.81 -79.54
C MET A 1 -10.99 -54.24 -78.41
N ARG A 2 -10.63 -53.07 -77.83
CA ARG A 2 -11.47 -52.07 -77.09
C ARG A 2 -12.54 -52.60 -76.11
N LEU A 3 -12.76 -52.12 -74.88
CA LEU A 3 -12.43 -50.93 -74.10
C LEU A 3 -12.88 -51.26 -72.66
N SER A 4 -12.02 -51.12 -71.65
CA SER A 4 -12.44 -51.13 -70.23
C SER A 4 -12.47 -49.70 -69.71
N ARG A 5 -13.65 -49.23 -69.27
CA ARG A 5 -13.89 -47.92 -68.65
C ARG A 5 -13.30 -47.90 -67.24
N PRO A 6 -12.53 -46.88 -66.82
CA PRO A 6 -12.31 -46.61 -65.41
C PRO A 6 -13.33 -45.59 -64.88
N TRP A 7 -13.78 -45.83 -63.66
CA TRP A 7 -14.59 -44.94 -62.84
C TRP A 7 -13.68 -43.87 -62.22
N LEU A 8 -14.08 -42.60 -62.31
CA LEU A 8 -13.51 -41.50 -61.53
C LEU A 8 -14.22 -41.45 -60.19
N ALA A 9 -13.49 -41.72 -59.11
CA ALA A 9 -13.90 -41.41 -57.74
C ALA A 9 -13.55 -39.95 -57.46
N GLY A 10 -14.55 -39.13 -57.12
CA GLY A 10 -14.34 -37.77 -56.64
C GLY A 10 -13.82 -37.80 -55.21
N LEU A 11 -12.68 -37.17 -54.95
CA LEU A 11 -12.25 -36.80 -53.61
C LEU A 11 -13.07 -35.58 -53.18
N ALA A 12 -13.85 -35.73 -52.11
CA ALA A 12 -14.34 -34.60 -51.34
C ALA A 12 -13.21 -34.13 -50.41
N THR A 13 -12.71 -32.93 -50.64
CA THR A 13 -11.84 -32.21 -49.70
C THR A 13 -12.68 -31.78 -48.49
N ALA A 14 -12.40 -32.38 -47.33
CA ALA A 14 -12.91 -31.89 -46.06
C ALA A 14 -12.23 -30.55 -45.75
N VAL A 15 -13.01 -29.47 -45.70
CA VAL A 15 -12.59 -28.19 -45.14
C VAL A 15 -12.55 -28.40 -43.62
N VAL A 16 -11.35 -28.45 -43.05
CA VAL A 16 -11.17 -28.37 -41.60
C VAL A 16 -11.41 -26.92 -41.23
N ALA A 17 -12.53 -26.63 -40.57
CA ALA A 17 -12.74 -25.31 -39.97
C ALA A 17 -11.66 -25.10 -38.89
N PRO A 18 -11.03 -23.92 -38.81
CA PRO A 18 -10.13 -23.62 -37.70
C PRO A 18 -10.90 -23.77 -36.38
N CYS A 19 -10.26 -24.40 -35.40
CA CYS A 19 -10.80 -24.49 -34.06
C CYS A 19 -10.53 -23.14 -33.39
N LEU A 20 -11.59 -22.35 -33.16
CA LEU A 20 -11.48 -21.12 -32.36
C LEU A 20 -10.97 -21.48 -30.95
N SER A 21 -10.10 -20.64 -30.41
CA SER A 21 -9.49 -20.77 -29.09
C SER A 21 -9.43 -19.42 -28.41
N ALA A 22 -9.85 -19.38 -27.14
CA ALA A 22 -9.71 -18.19 -26.32
C ALA A 22 -8.27 -17.69 -26.33
N ALA A 23 -8.09 -16.38 -26.51
CA ALA A 23 -6.79 -15.75 -26.45
C ALA A 23 -6.23 -15.89 -25.03
N GLN A 24 -5.01 -16.41 -24.94
CA GLN A 24 -4.25 -16.44 -23.70
C GLN A 24 -3.49 -15.13 -23.59
N ILE A 25 -3.71 -14.40 -22.49
CA ILE A 25 -3.01 -13.16 -22.20
C ILE A 25 -2.10 -13.38 -20.99
N SER A 26 -0.80 -13.27 -21.20
CA SER A 26 0.22 -13.40 -20.15
C SER A 26 0.72 -12.04 -19.73
N ILE A 27 0.77 -11.83 -18.42
CA ILE A 27 1.12 -10.53 -17.82
C ILE A 27 2.56 -10.59 -17.34
N VAL A 28 3.34 -9.61 -17.80
CA VAL A 28 4.72 -9.36 -17.36
C VAL A 28 4.72 -8.02 -16.62
N THR A 29 5.06 -8.03 -15.35
CA THR A 29 5.19 -6.79 -14.57
C THR A 29 6.60 -6.22 -14.76
N ASN A 30 6.70 -4.89 -14.91
CA ASN A 30 7.98 -4.20 -15.03
C ASN A 30 8.40 -3.44 -13.75
N ASP A 31 7.55 -3.46 -12.71
CA ASP A 31 7.79 -2.79 -11.42
C ASP A 31 9.00 -3.37 -10.63
N PRO A 32 9.75 -2.53 -9.91
CA PRO A 32 10.77 -2.95 -8.95
C PRO A 32 10.20 -3.76 -7.77
N PRO A 33 11.07 -4.47 -7.00
CA PRO A 33 10.65 -5.06 -5.73
C PRO A 33 10.13 -3.99 -4.74
N ASN A 34 9.00 -4.28 -4.10
CA ASN A 34 8.32 -3.42 -3.13
C ASN A 34 7.57 -2.20 -3.70
N GLU A 35 7.38 -2.13 -5.02
CA GLU A 35 6.68 -1.04 -5.70
C GLU A 35 5.56 -1.60 -6.60
N GLY A 36 4.55 -0.78 -6.92
CA GLY A 36 3.51 -1.11 -7.88
C GLY A 36 2.78 -2.45 -7.62
N PHE A 37 2.84 -3.38 -8.57
CA PHE A 37 2.33 -4.75 -8.47
C PHE A 37 3.11 -5.65 -7.49
N ASN A 38 4.31 -5.24 -7.06
CA ASN A 38 5.15 -5.95 -6.09
C ASN A 38 5.10 -5.34 -4.68
N ASP A 39 4.18 -4.41 -4.41
CA ASP A 39 4.02 -3.73 -3.12
C ASP A 39 3.57 -4.70 -2.01
N PRO A 40 4.34 -4.87 -0.92
CA PRO A 40 4.03 -5.80 0.18
C PRO A 40 3.10 -5.21 1.23
N THR A 41 2.65 -3.96 1.09
CA THR A 41 1.77 -3.29 2.06
C THR A 41 0.54 -4.14 2.33
N PRO A 42 0.19 -4.45 3.61
CA PRO A 42 -0.97 -5.26 3.93
C PRO A 42 -2.25 -4.69 3.32
N PHE A 43 -3.00 -5.53 2.62
CA PHE A 43 -4.27 -5.15 2.00
C PHE A 43 -5.45 -5.70 2.81
N THR A 44 -6.48 -4.87 3.00
CA THR A 44 -7.75 -5.31 3.57
C THR A 44 -8.66 -5.71 2.43
N ALA A 45 -9.19 -6.92 2.47
CA ALA A 45 -10.07 -7.44 1.42
C ALA A 45 -11.22 -6.46 1.09
N GLU A 46 -11.44 -6.22 -0.20
CA GLU A 46 -12.40 -5.23 -0.70
C GLU A 46 -13.12 -5.81 -1.93
N GLY A 47 -14.46 -5.78 -1.92
CA GLY A 47 -15.30 -6.15 -3.07
C GLY A 47 -14.98 -7.49 -3.74
N GLY A 48 -14.64 -8.52 -2.94
CA GLY A 48 -14.27 -9.86 -3.44
C GLY A 48 -12.79 -10.05 -3.78
N ASN A 49 -11.96 -9.01 -3.67
CA ASN A 49 -10.51 -9.13 -3.79
C ASN A 49 -9.89 -9.47 -2.44
N ASN A 50 -9.54 -10.75 -2.24
CA ASN A 50 -9.00 -11.30 -0.99
C ASN A 50 -7.45 -11.34 -0.97
N ALA A 51 -6.81 -10.41 -1.68
CA ALA A 51 -5.36 -10.27 -1.68
C ALA A 51 -4.83 -9.96 -0.26
N THR A 52 -3.60 -10.39 0.01
CA THR A 52 -2.94 -10.13 1.30
C THR A 52 -2.04 -8.91 1.26
N THR A 53 -1.59 -8.50 0.06
CA THR A 53 -0.81 -7.28 -0.15
C THR A 53 -1.44 -6.39 -1.22
N LEU A 54 -1.09 -5.10 -1.21
CA LEU A 54 -1.61 -4.11 -2.14
C LEU A 54 -1.17 -4.40 -3.59
N GLY A 55 0.07 -4.83 -3.78
CA GLY A 55 0.57 -5.25 -5.09
C GLY A 55 -0.19 -6.46 -5.65
N GLU A 56 -0.49 -7.45 -4.79
CA GLU A 56 -1.32 -8.60 -5.16
C GLU A 56 -2.75 -8.16 -5.52
N ALA A 57 -3.33 -7.21 -4.77
CA ALA A 57 -4.66 -6.68 -5.06
C ALA A 57 -4.73 -6.01 -6.44
N ARG A 58 -3.77 -5.15 -6.77
CA ARG A 58 -3.62 -4.49 -8.08
C ARG A 58 -3.50 -5.52 -9.21
N LEU A 59 -2.60 -6.49 -9.06
CA LEU A 59 -2.32 -7.48 -10.08
C LEU A 59 -3.50 -8.44 -10.32
N ASN A 60 -4.29 -8.74 -9.29
CA ASN A 60 -5.51 -9.53 -9.43
C ASN A 60 -6.54 -8.84 -10.33
N VAL A 61 -6.65 -7.51 -10.28
CA VAL A 61 -7.54 -6.74 -11.16
C VAL A 61 -7.06 -6.78 -12.61
N VAL A 62 -5.75 -6.60 -12.85
CA VAL A 62 -5.19 -6.67 -14.21
C VAL A 62 -5.39 -8.05 -14.82
N ARG A 63 -5.20 -9.11 -14.03
CA ARG A 63 -5.53 -10.48 -14.43
C ARG A 63 -6.97 -10.57 -14.88
N ALA A 64 -7.93 -10.18 -14.02
CA ALA A 64 -9.36 -10.18 -14.33
C ALA A 64 -9.74 -9.50 -15.63
N ALA A 65 -9.22 -8.31 -15.87
CA ALA A 65 -9.47 -7.61 -17.12
C ALA A 65 -8.89 -8.35 -18.35
N ALA A 66 -7.66 -8.87 -18.23
CA ALA A 66 -7.04 -9.67 -19.29
C ALA A 66 -7.81 -10.97 -19.58
N GLU A 67 -8.46 -11.56 -18.58
CA GLU A 67 -9.28 -12.77 -18.78
C GLU A 67 -10.57 -12.49 -19.52
N GLN A 68 -11.23 -11.41 -19.13
CA GLN A 68 -12.46 -10.97 -19.77
C GLN A 68 -12.22 -10.74 -21.26
N TRP A 69 -11.14 -10.04 -21.60
CA TRP A 69 -10.72 -9.85 -22.99
C TRP A 69 -10.33 -11.17 -23.67
N GLY A 70 -9.54 -12.01 -23.01
CA GLY A 70 -9.12 -13.31 -23.56
C GLY A 70 -10.28 -14.28 -23.83
N ALA A 71 -11.36 -14.19 -23.06
CA ALA A 71 -12.57 -14.98 -23.26
C ALA A 71 -13.40 -14.53 -24.48
N LEU A 72 -13.19 -13.31 -24.96
CA LEU A 72 -13.90 -12.72 -26.09
C LEU A 72 -13.14 -12.92 -27.40
N LEU A 73 -11.82 -12.71 -27.37
CA LEU A 73 -10.97 -12.69 -28.55
C LEU A 73 -10.46 -14.09 -28.91
N ASP A 74 -10.49 -14.41 -30.19
CA ASP A 74 -9.80 -15.58 -30.74
C ASP A 74 -8.36 -15.20 -31.08
N SER A 75 -7.41 -15.94 -30.51
CA SER A 75 -6.01 -15.86 -30.93
C SER A 75 -5.32 -17.22 -30.79
N PRO A 76 -4.73 -17.76 -31.86
CA PRO A 76 -3.86 -18.93 -31.78
C PRO A 76 -2.46 -18.61 -31.23
N VAL A 77 -2.14 -17.34 -31.00
CA VAL A 77 -0.86 -16.85 -30.46
C VAL A 77 -1.11 -16.21 -29.10
N GLU A 78 -0.24 -16.51 -28.13
CA GLU A 78 -0.26 -15.87 -26.82
C GLU A 78 -0.04 -14.36 -26.96
N ILE A 79 -0.83 -13.57 -26.23
CA ILE A 79 -0.71 -12.11 -26.16
C ILE A 79 0.08 -11.77 -24.89
N ILE A 80 1.18 -11.05 -25.03
CA ILE A 80 2.02 -10.61 -23.92
C ILE A 80 1.68 -9.18 -23.55
N LEU A 81 1.17 -8.97 -22.35
CA LEU A 81 0.92 -7.67 -21.74
C LEU A 81 2.09 -7.32 -20.81
N GLU A 82 2.86 -6.28 -21.13
CA GLU A 82 3.77 -5.66 -20.17
C GLU A 82 3.03 -4.56 -19.42
N ALA A 83 2.99 -4.65 -18.08
CA ALA A 83 2.26 -3.72 -17.23
C ALA A 83 3.13 -3.11 -16.12
N GLY A 84 2.97 -1.82 -15.88
CA GLY A 84 3.58 -1.06 -14.78
C GLY A 84 2.55 -0.33 -13.92
N PHE A 85 2.90 -0.05 -12.66
CA PHE A 85 2.06 0.70 -11.72
C PHE A 85 2.86 1.80 -10.98
N GLU A 86 3.92 2.29 -11.61
CA GLU A 86 4.67 3.44 -11.09
C GLU A 86 3.84 4.73 -11.25
N PRO A 87 4.00 5.72 -10.35
CA PRO A 87 3.45 7.05 -10.57
C PRO A 87 3.84 7.61 -11.95
N LEU A 88 2.84 8.04 -12.73
CA LEU A 88 3.11 8.82 -13.94
C LEU A 88 3.68 10.20 -13.55
N PRO A 89 4.40 10.91 -14.45
CA PRO A 89 5.02 12.18 -14.14
C PRO A 89 4.09 13.19 -13.43
N ASP A 90 4.63 13.91 -12.44
CA ASP A 90 3.88 14.78 -11.50
C ASP A 90 3.03 15.89 -12.17
N ASP A 91 3.23 16.21 -13.46
CA ASP A 91 2.40 17.15 -14.21
C ASP A 91 1.09 16.55 -14.74
N GLN A 92 0.88 15.24 -14.52
CA GLN A 92 -0.28 14.49 -14.99
C GLN A 92 -1.28 14.16 -13.89
N CYS A 93 -1.13 14.69 -12.68
CA CYS A 93 -2.18 14.61 -11.67
C CYS A 93 -2.18 15.79 -10.69
N ASP A 94 -3.31 16.50 -10.61
CA ASP A 94 -3.60 17.57 -9.64
C ASP A 94 -4.95 17.32 -8.96
N SER A 95 -5.42 18.28 -8.14
CA SER A 95 -6.64 18.11 -7.36
C SER A 95 -7.91 17.98 -8.20
N ASP A 96 -7.91 18.51 -9.42
CA ASP A 96 -9.09 18.65 -10.27
C ASP A 96 -9.02 17.72 -11.51
N SER A 97 -7.84 17.26 -11.90
CA SER A 97 -7.60 16.45 -13.10
C SER A 97 -6.44 15.48 -12.93
N GLY A 98 -6.48 14.34 -13.61
CA GLY A 98 -5.37 13.39 -13.61
C GLY A 98 -5.51 12.27 -14.63
N THR A 99 -4.39 11.88 -15.23
CA THR A 99 -4.29 10.70 -16.10
C THR A 99 -4.31 9.45 -15.24
N LEU A 100 -5.26 8.54 -15.50
CA LEU A 100 -5.42 7.32 -14.71
C LEU A 100 -4.47 6.21 -15.17
N ALA A 101 -4.25 6.11 -16.46
CA ALA A 101 -3.39 5.13 -17.09
C ALA A 101 -3.10 5.51 -18.54
N ALA A 102 -2.20 4.77 -19.19
CA ALA A 102 -1.95 4.85 -20.61
C ALA A 102 -1.54 3.47 -21.15
N ALA A 103 -2.16 3.04 -22.24
CA ALA A 103 -1.83 1.79 -22.89
C ALA A 103 -1.95 1.87 -24.42
N GLY A 104 -1.33 0.89 -25.08
CA GLY A 104 -1.39 0.77 -26.53
C GLY A 104 -0.63 -0.44 -27.07
N PRO A 105 -0.79 -0.72 -28.38
CA PRO A 105 -0.05 -1.78 -29.04
C PRO A 105 1.44 -1.42 -29.08
N ALA A 106 2.31 -2.39 -28.84
CA ALA A 106 3.75 -2.19 -28.83
C ALA A 106 4.38 -1.86 -30.20
N THR A 107 3.62 -2.03 -31.29
CA THR A 107 3.84 -3.02 -32.36
C THR A 107 2.73 -2.91 -33.44
N PHE A 108 3.02 -2.69 -34.73
CA PHE A 108 2.07 -2.52 -35.85
C PHE A 108 2.76 -3.16 -37.06
N PHE A 109 2.05 -4.05 -37.74
CA PHE A 109 2.55 -4.72 -38.94
C PHE A 109 1.63 -4.50 -40.12
N ALA A 110 2.21 -4.46 -41.31
CA ALA A 110 1.51 -4.44 -42.60
C ALA A 110 2.15 -5.47 -43.54
N ALA A 111 1.42 -5.90 -44.56
CA ALA A 111 1.89 -6.83 -45.60
C ALA A 111 2.54 -8.12 -45.05
N PHE A 112 1.92 -8.71 -44.03
CA PHE A 112 2.30 -10.02 -43.45
C PHE A 112 1.41 -11.15 -43.99
N ASP A 113 1.82 -12.39 -43.77
CA ASP A 113 1.05 -13.57 -44.19
C ASP A 113 -0.36 -13.54 -43.58
N ASN A 114 -1.39 -13.68 -44.40
CA ASN A 114 -2.82 -13.57 -44.02
C ASN A 114 -3.30 -12.17 -43.59
N ALA A 115 -2.54 -11.10 -43.83
CA ALA A 115 -3.05 -9.74 -43.67
C ALA A 115 -4.30 -9.53 -44.55
N PRO A 116 -5.42 -9.00 -44.00
CA PRO A 116 -6.62 -8.74 -44.79
C PRO A 116 -6.42 -7.70 -45.90
N ASP A 117 -5.56 -6.71 -45.67
CA ASP A 117 -5.11 -5.72 -46.67
C ASP A 117 -3.62 -5.40 -46.45
N ASP A 118 -2.80 -5.60 -47.48
CA ASP A 118 -1.35 -5.35 -47.44
C ASP A 118 -0.98 -3.88 -47.21
N ASN A 119 -1.89 -2.94 -47.48
CA ASN A 119 -1.68 -1.50 -47.28
C ASN A 119 -2.24 -0.97 -45.94
N THR A 120 -2.52 -1.87 -44.99
CA THR A 120 -3.04 -1.53 -43.66
C THR A 120 -2.07 -1.93 -42.57
N PHE A 121 -1.90 -1.07 -41.58
CA PHE A 121 -1.22 -1.41 -40.34
C PHE A 121 -2.19 -2.01 -39.32
N TYR A 122 -1.84 -3.17 -38.77
CA TYR A 122 -2.60 -3.88 -37.74
C TYR A 122 -1.81 -3.90 -36.44
N PRO A 123 -2.44 -3.64 -35.28
CA PRO A 123 -1.76 -3.73 -33.98
C PRO A 123 -1.19 -5.14 -33.78
N VAL A 124 -0.03 -5.25 -33.15
CA VAL A 124 0.76 -6.49 -33.12
C VAL A 124 -0.02 -7.69 -32.59
N ALA A 125 -0.82 -7.53 -31.54
CA ALA A 125 -1.68 -8.60 -31.03
C ALA A 125 -2.62 -9.15 -32.13
N LEU A 126 -3.28 -8.25 -32.87
CA LEU A 126 -4.17 -8.62 -33.97
C LEU A 126 -3.38 -9.19 -35.17
N ALA A 127 -2.23 -8.60 -35.49
CA ALA A 127 -1.38 -9.08 -36.57
C ALA A 127 -0.86 -10.50 -36.30
N ASN A 128 -0.47 -10.78 -35.05
CA ASN A 128 -0.05 -12.09 -34.56
C ASN A 128 -1.19 -13.11 -34.68
N ALA A 129 -2.39 -12.75 -34.22
CA ALA A 129 -3.59 -13.59 -34.33
C ALA A 129 -3.91 -13.94 -35.80
N LEU A 130 -3.90 -12.94 -36.69
CA LEU A 130 -4.17 -13.12 -38.13
C LEU A 130 -3.07 -13.94 -38.83
N ALA A 131 -1.79 -13.72 -38.49
CA ALA A 131 -0.66 -14.45 -39.05
C ALA A 131 -0.59 -15.90 -38.54
N GLY A 132 -1.15 -16.19 -37.37
CA GLY A 132 -1.04 -17.48 -36.70
C GLY A 132 0.36 -17.76 -36.13
N ARG A 133 1.18 -16.72 -35.98
CA ARG A 133 2.52 -16.77 -35.36
C ARG A 133 2.85 -15.40 -34.77
N ASP A 134 3.78 -15.39 -33.83
CA ASP A 134 4.36 -14.15 -33.32
C ASP A 134 5.26 -13.50 -34.40
N LEU A 135 4.98 -12.25 -34.73
CA LEU A 135 5.71 -11.41 -35.66
C LEU A 135 6.78 -10.55 -34.97
N ALA A 136 6.76 -10.46 -33.63
CA ALA A 136 7.61 -9.60 -32.82
C ALA A 136 8.19 -10.33 -31.60
N GLU A 137 8.89 -11.46 -31.83
CA GLU A 137 9.39 -12.40 -30.79
C GLU A 137 10.14 -11.79 -29.57
N ASP A 138 10.65 -10.56 -29.67
CA ASP A 138 11.41 -9.87 -28.62
C ASP A 138 10.64 -8.70 -27.96
N LEU A 139 9.36 -8.49 -28.28
CA LEU A 139 8.54 -7.40 -27.76
C LEU A 139 7.24 -7.95 -27.16
N PRO A 140 6.71 -7.33 -26.09
CA PRO A 140 5.33 -7.58 -25.70
C PRO A 140 4.38 -7.11 -26.80
N ASP A 141 3.14 -7.59 -26.78
CA ASP A 141 2.11 -7.13 -27.71
C ASP A 141 1.49 -5.80 -27.26
N ILE A 142 1.34 -5.61 -25.95
CA ILE A 142 0.69 -4.47 -25.33
C ILE A 142 1.57 -3.92 -24.21
N PHE A 143 1.68 -2.59 -24.14
CA PHE A 143 2.18 -1.88 -22.96
C PHE A 143 1.01 -1.22 -22.25
N ALA A 144 0.99 -1.27 -20.91
CA ALA A 144 0.02 -0.56 -20.09
C ALA A 144 0.68 -0.03 -18.80
N ASP A 145 0.67 1.28 -18.60
CA ASP A 145 1.17 1.91 -17.39
C ASP A 145 0.00 2.54 -16.63
N PHE A 146 -0.20 2.15 -15.37
CA PHE A 146 -1.27 2.64 -14.51
C PHE A 146 -0.70 3.62 -13.49
N ASN A 147 -1.37 4.75 -13.30
CA ASN A 147 -0.83 5.85 -12.51
C ASN A 147 -0.88 5.56 -11.00
N GLY A 148 0.23 5.09 -10.44
CA GLY A 148 0.36 4.84 -9.00
C GLY A 148 0.10 6.08 -8.11
N ALA A 149 0.25 7.30 -8.65
CA ALA A 149 -0.01 8.54 -7.91
C ALA A 149 -1.46 8.65 -7.42
N VAL A 150 -2.41 8.01 -8.11
CA VAL A 150 -3.82 7.98 -7.70
C VAL A 150 -3.99 7.35 -6.31
N ASP A 151 -3.13 6.40 -5.91
CA ASP A 151 -3.16 5.83 -4.56
C ASP A 151 -2.26 6.57 -3.57
N SER A 152 -1.12 7.10 -4.04
CA SER A 152 -0.02 7.54 -3.17
C SER A 152 0.09 9.05 -2.98
N ASP A 153 -0.41 9.87 -3.90
CA ASP A 153 -0.33 11.32 -3.82
C ASP A 153 -1.66 11.92 -3.33
N PRO A 154 -1.71 12.53 -2.13
CA PRO A 154 -2.93 13.16 -1.61
C PRO A 154 -3.42 14.36 -2.42
N ASN A 155 -2.59 14.92 -3.31
CA ASN A 155 -3.00 16.01 -4.21
C ASN A 155 -3.63 15.48 -5.50
N CYS A 156 -3.43 14.21 -5.84
CA CYS A 156 -3.98 13.61 -7.05
C CYS A 156 -5.49 13.37 -6.89
N LEU A 157 -6.28 13.98 -7.78
CA LEU A 157 -7.74 13.86 -7.88
C LEU A 157 -8.46 14.10 -6.54
N SER A 158 -8.01 15.10 -5.78
CA SER A 158 -8.56 15.45 -4.46
C SER A 158 -8.54 14.28 -3.47
N ASN A 159 -7.41 13.56 -3.42
CA ASN A 159 -7.20 12.40 -2.54
C ASN A 159 -8.20 11.26 -2.85
N ALA A 160 -8.41 11.01 -4.15
CA ALA A 160 -9.05 9.80 -4.63
C ALA A 160 -8.13 8.58 -4.40
N ARG A 161 -8.64 7.38 -4.67
CA ARG A 161 -7.83 6.18 -4.82
C ARG A 161 -8.44 5.21 -5.80
N PHE A 162 -7.68 4.22 -6.25
CA PHE A 162 -8.26 3.10 -6.97
C PHE A 162 -9.07 2.18 -6.05
N TYR A 163 -10.19 1.69 -6.59
CA TYR A 163 -11.02 0.64 -6.01
C TYR A 163 -10.61 -0.69 -6.64
N TYR A 164 -10.23 -1.66 -5.79
CA TYR A 164 -9.66 -2.93 -6.25
C TYR A 164 -10.64 -4.12 -6.14
N GLY A 165 -11.91 -3.85 -5.82
CA GLY A 165 -12.96 -4.86 -5.77
C GLY A 165 -13.57 -5.16 -7.13
N PHE A 166 -14.08 -6.38 -7.32
CA PHE A 166 -14.72 -6.86 -8.55
C PHE A 166 -16.24 -6.62 -8.58
N ASP A 167 -16.83 -6.16 -7.48
CA ASP A 167 -18.27 -5.90 -7.38
C ASP A 167 -18.69 -4.52 -7.92
N HIS A 168 -17.71 -3.70 -8.32
CA HIS A 168 -17.87 -2.32 -8.80
C HIS A 168 -18.55 -1.38 -7.77
N ALA A 169 -18.52 -1.72 -6.48
CA ALA A 169 -19.27 -1.05 -5.42
C ALA A 169 -18.45 0.00 -4.62
N GLY A 170 -17.39 0.53 -5.23
CA GLY A 170 -16.50 1.51 -4.60
C GLY A 170 -17.20 2.76 -4.06
N ALA A 171 -16.62 3.33 -2.98
CA ALA A 171 -17.11 4.56 -2.36
C ALA A 171 -16.97 5.78 -3.30
N ASN A 172 -17.61 6.89 -2.93
CA ASN A 172 -17.68 8.11 -3.76
C ASN A 172 -16.32 8.70 -4.17
N ASN A 173 -15.27 8.49 -3.38
CA ASN A 173 -13.91 8.97 -3.63
C ASN A 173 -12.99 7.90 -4.25
N THR A 174 -13.57 6.86 -4.85
CA THR A 174 -12.80 5.79 -5.47
C THR A 174 -13.06 5.70 -6.97
N ILE A 175 -12.04 5.25 -7.70
CA ILE A 175 -12.05 5.05 -9.15
C ILE A 175 -12.01 3.56 -9.41
N ASP A 176 -12.92 3.05 -10.23
CA ASP A 176 -13.01 1.62 -10.50
C ASP A 176 -11.81 1.17 -11.35
N PHE A 177 -10.83 0.53 -10.71
CA PHE A 177 -9.60 0.16 -11.38
C PHE A 177 -9.82 -0.93 -12.44
N TYR A 178 -10.80 -1.81 -12.24
CA TYR A 178 -11.13 -2.84 -13.22
C TYR A 178 -11.52 -2.21 -14.55
N ASN A 179 -12.39 -1.19 -14.53
CA ASN A 179 -12.81 -0.51 -15.75
C ASN A 179 -11.68 0.30 -16.40
N VAL A 180 -10.77 0.86 -15.61
CA VAL A 180 -9.55 1.50 -16.15
C VAL A 180 -8.70 0.48 -16.91
N VAL A 181 -8.43 -0.69 -16.32
CA VAL A 181 -7.67 -1.73 -17.04
C VAL A 181 -8.42 -2.22 -18.28
N MET A 182 -9.73 -2.45 -18.19
CA MET A 182 -10.53 -2.88 -19.35
C MET A 182 -10.44 -1.88 -20.51
N HIS A 183 -10.50 -0.59 -20.20
CA HIS A 183 -10.35 0.51 -21.13
C HIS A 183 -8.96 0.51 -21.78
N GLU A 184 -7.90 0.50 -20.96
CA GLU A 184 -6.52 0.50 -21.44
C GLU A 184 -6.19 -0.69 -22.35
N LEU A 185 -6.68 -1.88 -21.99
CA LEU A 185 -6.50 -3.05 -22.86
C LEU A 185 -7.25 -2.90 -24.19
N GLY A 186 -8.39 -2.19 -24.22
CA GLY A 186 -9.08 -1.83 -25.46
C GLY A 186 -8.18 -1.05 -26.42
N HIS A 187 -7.42 -0.07 -25.92
CA HIS A 187 -6.38 0.62 -26.71
C HIS A 187 -5.31 -0.36 -27.20
N GLY A 188 -4.81 -1.22 -26.31
CA GLY A 188 -3.83 -2.28 -26.64
C GLY A 188 -4.27 -3.19 -27.80
N PHE A 189 -5.54 -3.56 -27.87
CA PHE A 189 -6.08 -4.41 -28.94
C PHE A 189 -6.35 -3.70 -30.27
N GLY A 190 -6.30 -2.36 -30.30
CA GLY A 190 -6.40 -1.59 -31.54
C GLY A 190 -7.45 -0.50 -31.58
N VAL A 191 -8.10 -0.16 -30.47
CA VAL A 191 -8.94 1.05 -30.40
C VAL A 191 -8.02 2.26 -30.23
N THR A 192 -7.37 2.67 -31.30
CA THR A 192 -6.38 3.75 -31.27
C THR A 192 -6.30 4.39 -32.65
N ASN A 193 -5.97 5.67 -32.74
CA ASN A 193 -5.78 6.40 -33.99
C ASN A 193 -4.30 6.47 -34.38
N GLY A 194 -4.01 6.39 -35.67
CA GLY A 194 -2.65 6.54 -36.21
C GLY A 194 -2.36 7.96 -36.68
N ILE A 195 -3.36 8.84 -36.60
CA ILE A 195 -3.36 10.20 -37.13
C ILE A 195 -3.73 11.15 -36.00
N ASP A 196 -2.81 12.06 -35.67
CA ASP A 196 -2.97 13.09 -34.65
C ASP A 196 -3.54 14.42 -35.23
N GLU A 197 -3.41 15.52 -34.49
CA GLU A 197 -3.82 16.87 -34.89
C GLU A 197 -3.17 17.37 -36.21
N SER A 198 -2.07 16.76 -36.65
CA SER A 198 -1.45 17.08 -37.93
C SER A 198 -2.28 16.59 -39.12
N GLY A 199 -3.15 15.60 -38.93
CA GLY A 199 -3.89 14.95 -40.01
C GLY A 199 -3.03 14.09 -40.94
N GLU A 200 -1.75 13.88 -40.61
CA GLU A 200 -0.82 13.07 -41.40
C GLU A 200 -0.97 11.59 -41.07
N ALA A 201 -1.05 10.75 -42.11
CA ALA A 201 -1.07 9.30 -41.94
C ALA A 201 0.33 8.78 -41.56
N PRO A 202 0.45 7.65 -40.83
CA PRO A 202 1.73 7.07 -40.44
C PRO A 202 2.69 6.87 -41.62
N ARG A 203 2.14 6.58 -42.81
CA ARG A 203 2.84 6.54 -44.07
C ARG A 203 1.88 6.85 -45.20
N GLU A 204 2.33 7.59 -46.23
CA GLU A 204 1.50 7.92 -47.39
C GLU A 204 0.86 6.66 -48.02
N GLY A 205 -0.47 6.63 -48.06
CA GLY A 205 -1.26 5.51 -48.57
C GLY A 205 -1.44 4.33 -47.61
N PHE A 206 -0.91 4.41 -46.38
CA PHE A 206 -1.05 3.40 -45.33
C PHE A 206 -1.72 4.02 -44.11
N PHE A 207 -2.80 3.37 -43.67
CA PHE A 207 -3.55 3.75 -42.47
C PHE A 207 -3.52 2.58 -41.51
N ILE A 208 -3.60 2.85 -40.22
CA ILE A 208 -3.92 1.77 -39.28
C ILE A 208 -5.38 1.34 -39.50
N VAL A 209 -5.68 0.09 -39.18
CA VAL A 209 -6.99 -0.51 -39.48
C VAL A 209 -8.17 0.27 -38.87
N TYR A 210 -7.99 0.87 -37.69
CA TYR A 210 -8.98 1.71 -37.02
C TYR A 210 -9.33 2.97 -37.83
N ASP A 211 -8.32 3.74 -38.28
CA ASP A 211 -8.53 5.00 -39.04
C ASP A 211 -9.34 4.79 -40.32
N ARG A 212 -9.30 3.57 -40.88
CA ARG A 212 -10.05 3.22 -42.10
C ARG A 212 -11.55 3.15 -41.87
N LEU A 213 -11.99 3.06 -40.62
CA LEU A 213 -13.40 3.04 -40.23
C LEU A 213 -13.96 4.44 -39.96
N LEU A 214 -13.10 5.46 -39.79
CA LEU A 214 -13.51 6.82 -39.45
C LEU A 214 -14.15 7.54 -40.64
N PHE A 215 -15.28 8.19 -40.37
CA PHE A 215 -16.05 8.95 -41.34
C PHE A 215 -16.55 10.26 -40.73
N ASP A 216 -16.48 11.34 -41.50
CA ASP A 216 -17.04 12.63 -41.10
C ASP A 216 -18.34 12.92 -41.85
N ASN A 217 -19.41 13.11 -41.10
CA ASN A 217 -20.75 13.41 -41.63
C ASN A 217 -20.85 14.76 -42.34
N SER A 218 -20.13 15.77 -41.86
CA SER A 218 -20.15 17.11 -42.44
C SER A 218 -19.42 17.17 -43.78
N GLN A 219 -18.38 16.35 -43.93
CA GLN A 219 -17.58 16.25 -45.15
C GLN A 219 -18.06 15.12 -46.09
N ASN A 220 -18.86 14.19 -45.55
CA ASN A 220 -19.40 13.01 -46.21
C ASN A 220 -18.31 12.13 -46.85
N ARG A 221 -17.25 11.82 -46.10
CA ARG A 221 -16.09 11.07 -46.56
C ARG A 221 -15.47 10.22 -45.46
N LEU A 222 -14.87 9.10 -45.86
CA LEU A 222 -13.94 8.34 -45.03
C LEU A 222 -12.63 9.11 -44.89
N TRP A 223 -11.95 8.94 -43.76
CA TRP A 223 -10.64 9.54 -43.51
C TRP A 223 -9.57 9.14 -44.54
N THR A 224 -9.69 7.94 -45.12
CA THR A 224 -8.82 7.45 -46.21
C THR A 224 -8.97 8.24 -47.51
N ASP A 225 -10.10 8.91 -47.72
CA ASP A 225 -10.41 9.70 -48.92
C ASP A 225 -10.19 11.22 -48.71
N MET A 226 -9.74 11.62 -47.53
CA MET A 226 -9.51 13.01 -47.15
C MET A 226 -8.09 13.47 -47.47
N THR A 227 -7.93 14.78 -47.68
CA THR A 227 -6.61 15.41 -47.59
C THR A 227 -6.19 15.56 -46.13
N VAL A 228 -4.92 15.88 -45.89
CA VAL A 228 -4.40 16.19 -44.55
C VAL A 228 -5.24 17.28 -43.87
N ALA A 229 -5.43 18.42 -44.54
CA ALA A 229 -6.23 19.54 -44.00
C ALA A 229 -7.68 19.13 -43.67
N GLN A 230 -8.30 18.26 -44.49
CA GLN A 230 -9.65 17.77 -44.21
C GLN A 230 -9.70 16.88 -42.96
N ARG A 231 -8.65 16.08 -42.71
CA ARG A 231 -8.56 15.30 -41.47
C ARG A 231 -8.30 16.19 -40.26
N GLN A 232 -7.49 17.24 -40.38
CA GLN A 232 -7.31 18.23 -39.31
C GLN A 232 -8.65 18.87 -38.92
N ASP A 233 -9.45 19.29 -39.91
CA ASP A 233 -10.79 19.82 -39.67
C ASP A 233 -11.72 18.76 -39.04
N SER A 234 -11.60 17.50 -39.46
CA SER A 234 -12.42 16.39 -38.94
C SER A 234 -12.07 16.02 -37.50
N ALA A 235 -10.78 16.05 -37.13
CA ALA A 235 -10.27 15.65 -35.82
C ALA A 235 -10.83 16.49 -34.66
N VAL A 236 -11.39 17.66 -34.97
CA VAL A 236 -12.00 18.60 -34.01
C VAL A 236 -13.48 18.87 -34.31
N ASN A 237 -14.16 17.95 -34.99
CA ASN A 237 -15.53 18.12 -35.48
C ASN A 237 -16.57 17.38 -34.64
N THR A 238 -16.81 17.91 -33.44
CA THR A 238 -17.69 17.31 -32.43
C THR A 238 -19.07 16.96 -32.99
N GLY A 239 -19.55 15.74 -32.68
CA GLY A 239 -20.85 15.24 -33.12
C GLY A 239 -20.96 14.86 -34.61
N ASN A 240 -19.87 14.93 -35.38
CA ASN A 240 -19.89 14.60 -36.82
C ASN A 240 -19.00 13.42 -37.20
N VAL A 241 -18.02 13.03 -36.37
CA VAL A 241 -17.14 11.90 -36.65
C VAL A 241 -17.77 10.62 -36.12
N VAL A 242 -17.76 9.55 -36.93
CA VAL A 242 -18.39 8.27 -36.61
C VAL A 242 -17.54 7.07 -37.06
N ILE A 243 -17.81 5.91 -36.48
CA ILE A 243 -17.31 4.60 -36.95
C ILE A 243 -18.28 3.99 -37.96
N THR A 244 -17.76 3.55 -39.11
CA THR A 244 -18.56 2.95 -40.20
C THR A 244 -18.68 1.43 -40.13
N GLY A 245 -18.04 0.81 -39.14
CA GLY A 245 -18.08 -0.62 -38.88
C GLY A 245 -19.51 -1.15 -38.69
N SER A 246 -19.80 -2.28 -39.33
CA SER A 246 -21.15 -2.87 -39.32
C SER A 246 -21.50 -3.52 -38.00
N GLN A 247 -20.52 -4.10 -37.31
CA GLN A 247 -20.72 -4.70 -35.99
C GLN A 247 -20.95 -3.61 -34.95
N SER A 248 -20.17 -2.53 -35.02
CA SER A 248 -20.30 -1.35 -34.15
C SER A 248 -21.68 -0.69 -34.29
N ALA A 249 -22.20 -0.54 -35.51
CA ALA A 249 -23.55 -0.03 -35.75
C ALA A 249 -24.65 -0.98 -35.22
N ALA A 250 -24.49 -2.30 -35.39
CA ALA A 250 -25.41 -3.29 -34.85
C ALA A 250 -25.43 -3.28 -33.32
N GLY A 251 -24.26 -3.38 -32.69
CA GLY A 251 -24.13 -3.34 -31.24
C GLY A 251 -24.68 -2.05 -30.62
N ALA A 252 -24.55 -0.91 -31.32
CA ALA A 252 -25.10 0.35 -30.84
C ALA A 252 -26.63 0.34 -30.84
N ALA A 253 -27.24 -0.22 -31.88
CA ALA A 253 -28.67 -0.41 -31.94
C ALA A 253 -29.17 -1.36 -30.83
N ASP A 254 -28.45 -2.45 -30.56
CA ASP A 254 -28.81 -3.43 -29.53
C ASP A 254 -28.71 -2.86 -28.11
N ARG A 255 -27.79 -1.91 -27.89
CA ARG A 255 -27.72 -1.10 -26.67
C ARG A 255 -28.72 0.05 -26.62
N GLY A 256 -29.54 0.22 -27.64
CA GLY A 256 -30.56 1.27 -27.70
C GLY A 256 -30.02 2.68 -27.93
N LEU A 257 -28.76 2.80 -28.37
CA LEU A 257 -28.18 4.06 -28.82
C LEU A 257 -28.89 4.53 -30.10
N ARG A 258 -28.97 5.85 -30.25
CA ARG A 258 -29.73 6.50 -31.33
C ARG A 258 -29.23 7.92 -31.56
N SER A 259 -29.68 8.57 -32.62
CA SER A 259 -29.37 9.98 -32.85
C SER A 259 -29.80 10.84 -31.65
N GLY A 260 -28.87 11.65 -31.14
CA GLY A 260 -29.04 12.39 -29.88
C GLY A 260 -28.74 11.57 -28.61
N ASN A 261 -28.12 10.39 -28.76
CA ASN A 261 -27.68 9.48 -27.70
C ASN A 261 -26.60 8.53 -28.25
N GLY A 262 -25.43 9.09 -28.62
CA GLY A 262 -24.22 8.31 -28.96
C GLY A 262 -24.11 7.79 -30.40
N THR A 263 -25.06 8.06 -31.30
CA THR A 263 -24.95 7.70 -32.73
C THR A 263 -25.40 8.82 -33.65
N ASP A 264 -25.07 8.72 -34.94
CA ASP A 264 -25.65 9.57 -35.98
C ASP A 264 -27.06 9.11 -36.42
N THR A 265 -27.64 9.80 -37.39
CA THR A 265 -28.97 9.46 -37.95
C THR A 265 -29.01 8.11 -38.68
N ASN A 266 -27.86 7.53 -39.01
CA ASN A 266 -27.75 6.21 -39.64
C ASN A 266 -27.45 5.10 -38.61
N GLY A 267 -27.39 5.42 -37.32
CA GLY A 267 -27.08 4.47 -36.25
C GLY A 267 -25.59 4.15 -36.12
N ARG A 268 -24.70 4.96 -36.71
CA ARG A 268 -23.24 4.80 -36.55
C ARG A 268 -22.77 5.47 -35.26
N PRO A 269 -21.99 4.79 -34.40
CA PRO A 269 -21.48 5.37 -33.16
C PRO A 269 -20.63 6.61 -33.40
N LEU A 270 -20.82 7.62 -32.55
CA LEU A 270 -20.07 8.87 -32.58
C LEU A 270 -18.70 8.71 -31.91
N ILE A 271 -17.72 9.46 -32.41
CA ILE A 271 -16.34 9.50 -31.91
C ILE A 271 -16.07 10.86 -31.30
N TYR A 272 -15.38 10.85 -30.17
CA TYR A 272 -14.98 12.04 -29.44
C TYR A 272 -14.00 12.88 -30.26
N ALA A 273 -14.47 14.01 -30.76
CA ALA A 273 -13.71 14.95 -31.59
C ALA A 273 -13.88 16.38 -31.04
N PRO A 274 -13.36 16.69 -29.84
CA PRO A 274 -13.50 17.99 -29.22
C PRO A 274 -12.78 19.09 -30.01
N ASN A 275 -13.16 20.35 -29.77
CA ASN A 275 -12.46 21.51 -30.27
C ASN A 275 -12.09 22.44 -29.09
N PRO A 276 -10.80 22.62 -28.77
CA PRO A 276 -9.61 22.16 -29.49
C PRO A 276 -9.37 20.65 -29.42
N TYR A 277 -8.42 20.15 -30.23
CA TYR A 277 -7.94 18.76 -30.17
C TYR A 277 -7.33 18.50 -28.79
N GLU A 278 -7.61 17.34 -28.22
CA GLU A 278 -7.10 16.89 -26.92
C GLU A 278 -6.17 15.69 -27.16
N GLU A 279 -4.88 15.90 -26.92
CA GLU A 279 -3.88 14.84 -27.06
C GLU A 279 -4.21 13.67 -26.13
N GLY A 280 -4.12 12.44 -26.66
CA GLY A 280 -4.52 11.21 -25.95
C GLY A 280 -6.01 10.89 -26.00
N SER A 281 -6.90 11.88 -26.18
CA SER A 281 -8.36 11.67 -26.12
C SER A 281 -9.04 11.74 -27.48
N SER A 282 -8.73 12.75 -28.28
CA SER A 282 -9.39 12.98 -29.57
C SER A 282 -9.24 11.78 -30.52
N ILE A 283 -10.34 11.38 -31.13
CA ILE A 283 -10.43 10.37 -32.19
C ILE A 283 -10.14 8.92 -31.76
N ALA A 284 -9.60 8.69 -30.57
CA ALA A 284 -9.40 7.36 -29.98
C ALA A 284 -10.57 6.85 -29.13
N HIS A 285 -11.58 7.69 -28.88
CA HIS A 285 -12.64 7.41 -27.90
C HIS A 285 -14.05 7.56 -28.46
N TRP A 286 -15.01 6.88 -27.84
CA TRP A 286 -16.44 7.13 -28.06
C TRP A 286 -16.82 8.51 -27.59
N ASP A 287 -17.78 9.14 -28.29
CA ASP A 287 -18.33 10.42 -27.89
C ASP A 287 -19.08 10.31 -26.55
N THR A 288 -18.98 11.34 -25.72
CA THR A 288 -19.56 11.39 -24.36
C THR A 288 -21.09 11.62 -24.35
N GLU A 289 -21.73 11.69 -25.52
CA GLU A 289 -23.19 11.75 -25.64
C GLU A 289 -23.89 10.41 -25.32
N ALA A 290 -23.18 9.29 -25.29
CA ALA A 290 -23.79 7.99 -25.06
C ALA A 290 -24.29 7.81 -23.61
N GLU A 291 -25.55 7.40 -23.46
CA GLU A 291 -26.12 6.99 -22.17
C GLU A 291 -26.77 5.59 -22.29
N PRO A 292 -26.37 4.60 -21.45
CA PRO A 292 -25.30 4.69 -20.45
C PRO A 292 -23.92 4.89 -21.09
N SER A 293 -23.00 5.50 -20.33
CA SER A 293 -21.64 5.74 -20.80
C SER A 293 -20.92 4.46 -21.22
N LEU A 294 -20.12 4.61 -22.26
CA LEU A 294 -19.36 3.53 -22.87
C LEU A 294 -17.97 3.39 -22.23
N LEU A 295 -17.40 2.19 -22.30
CA LEU A 295 -16.11 1.81 -21.72
C LEU A 295 -14.97 2.67 -22.27
N MET A 296 -14.93 2.87 -23.59
CA MET A 296 -13.90 3.67 -24.28
C MET A 296 -14.31 5.14 -24.43
N GLU A 297 -15.06 5.71 -23.49
CA GLU A 297 -15.18 7.18 -23.36
C GLU A 297 -13.90 7.77 -22.76
N PRO A 298 -13.55 9.03 -23.07
CA PRO A 298 -12.27 9.63 -22.66
C PRO A 298 -12.17 9.94 -21.15
N PHE A 299 -13.27 9.79 -20.40
CA PHE A 299 -13.32 10.07 -18.97
C PHE A 299 -13.94 8.90 -18.23
N ALA A 300 -13.37 8.57 -17.06
CA ALA A 300 -13.90 7.53 -16.17
C ALA A 300 -15.24 7.97 -15.52
N ALA A 301 -16.31 7.94 -16.31
CA ALA A 301 -17.64 8.33 -15.88
C ALA A 301 -18.22 7.31 -14.90
N ARG A 302 -18.98 7.81 -13.90
CA ARG A 302 -19.57 6.97 -12.85
C ARG A 302 -20.59 5.96 -13.39
N SER A 303 -21.22 6.24 -14.52
CA SER A 303 -22.14 5.38 -15.27
C SER A 303 -21.47 4.13 -15.86
N VAL A 304 -20.16 4.19 -16.17
CA VAL A 304 -19.40 3.02 -16.68
C VAL A 304 -19.35 1.90 -15.64
N ARG A 305 -19.41 2.21 -14.33
CA ARG A 305 -19.49 1.20 -13.24
C ARG A 305 -20.71 0.27 -13.32
N VAL A 306 -21.74 0.65 -14.07
CA VAL A 306 -22.94 -0.17 -14.26
C VAL A 306 -22.80 -1.09 -15.49
N ASN A 307 -21.81 -0.85 -16.35
CA ASN A 307 -21.51 -1.65 -17.52
C ASN A 307 -20.61 -2.82 -17.08
N ARG A 308 -21.16 -4.04 -17.06
CA ARG A 308 -20.51 -5.22 -16.46
C ARG A 308 -19.60 -5.99 -17.43
N GLY A 309 -19.10 -5.34 -18.48
CA GLY A 309 -18.19 -5.96 -19.44
C GLY A 309 -17.63 -4.98 -20.49
N VAL A 310 -17.50 -5.42 -21.74
CA VAL A 310 -16.71 -4.75 -22.80
C VAL A 310 -17.50 -3.86 -23.75
N ASP A 311 -18.80 -3.73 -23.52
CA ASP A 311 -19.68 -2.84 -24.27
C ASP A 311 -19.52 -2.85 -25.82
N LEU A 312 -19.62 -1.70 -26.51
CA LEU A 312 -19.41 -1.58 -27.95
C LEU A 312 -17.98 -1.88 -28.39
N THR A 313 -17.04 -1.91 -27.45
CA THR A 313 -15.62 -2.07 -27.74
C THR A 313 -15.35 -3.39 -28.44
N ALA A 314 -15.98 -4.50 -28.03
CA ALA A 314 -15.85 -5.78 -28.73
C ALA A 314 -16.38 -5.74 -30.19
N CYS A 315 -17.44 -4.98 -30.43
CA CYS A 315 -17.99 -4.80 -31.78
C CYS A 315 -17.00 -4.04 -32.68
N LEU A 316 -16.36 -3.01 -32.13
CA LEU A 316 -15.31 -2.28 -32.83
C LEU A 316 -14.09 -3.17 -33.09
N LEU A 317 -13.66 -3.98 -32.11
CA LEU A 317 -12.57 -4.95 -32.30
C LEU A 317 -12.89 -5.93 -33.44
N ALA A 318 -14.13 -6.41 -33.54
CA ALA A 318 -14.57 -7.24 -34.66
C ALA A 318 -14.51 -6.51 -36.02
N ASP A 319 -14.91 -5.24 -36.06
CA ASP A 319 -14.84 -4.44 -37.30
C ASP A 319 -13.40 -4.16 -37.76
N ILE A 320 -12.44 -4.03 -36.83
CA ILE A 320 -11.02 -3.90 -37.19
C ILE A 320 -10.34 -5.25 -37.53
N GLY A 321 -11.02 -6.38 -37.30
CA GLY A 321 -10.61 -7.69 -37.82
C GLY A 321 -10.34 -8.76 -36.77
N TRP A 322 -10.57 -8.51 -35.49
CA TRP A 322 -10.56 -9.58 -34.49
C TRP A 322 -11.67 -10.59 -34.76
N GLN A 323 -11.36 -11.88 -34.64
CA GLN A 323 -12.38 -12.92 -34.55
C GLN A 323 -12.84 -13.01 -33.10
N LEU A 324 -14.16 -13.05 -32.89
CA LEU A 324 -14.76 -13.24 -31.57
C LEU A 324 -15.15 -14.71 -31.37
N LEU A 325 -14.95 -15.24 -30.17
CA LEU A 325 -15.27 -16.64 -29.85
C LEU A 325 -16.78 -16.91 -29.81
N ILE A 326 -17.54 -15.90 -29.40
CA ILE A 326 -18.97 -15.86 -29.60
C ILE A 326 -19.21 -15.10 -30.89
N ASN A 327 -20.06 -15.64 -31.77
CA ASN A 327 -20.43 -15.00 -33.05
C ASN A 327 -21.35 -13.77 -32.84
N ASP A 328 -21.10 -13.05 -31.76
CA ASP A 328 -21.86 -11.94 -31.26
C ASP A 328 -20.93 -11.05 -30.43
N CYS A 329 -20.97 -9.75 -30.66
CA CYS A 329 -20.22 -8.78 -29.85
C CYS A 329 -21.01 -8.30 -28.62
N HIS A 330 -22.12 -8.99 -28.29
CA HIS A 330 -22.88 -8.78 -27.08
C HIS A 330 -22.10 -9.12 -25.82
N ASP A 331 -22.45 -8.39 -24.76
CA ASP A 331 -21.73 -8.36 -23.49
C ASP A 331 -22.49 -9.18 -22.44
N ASP A 332 -22.37 -10.51 -22.52
CA ASP A 332 -22.98 -11.44 -21.56
C ASP A 332 -21.94 -12.23 -20.73
N HIS A 333 -20.67 -11.82 -20.81
CA HIS A 333 -19.60 -12.37 -19.98
C HIS A 333 -19.41 -11.53 -18.73
N LEU A 334 -19.73 -12.09 -17.56
CA LEU A 334 -19.29 -11.47 -16.31
C LEU A 334 -17.80 -11.79 -16.07
N PRO A 335 -17.02 -10.87 -15.48
CA PRO A 335 -15.60 -11.10 -15.16
C PRO A 335 -15.42 -12.35 -14.31
N ASP A 336 -14.43 -13.18 -14.62
CA ASP A 336 -14.04 -14.24 -13.70
C ASP A 336 -13.51 -13.58 -12.40
N THR A 337 -13.98 -14.05 -11.25
CA THR A 337 -13.62 -13.46 -9.95
C THR A 337 -12.84 -14.49 -9.15
N PRO A 338 -11.83 -14.09 -8.35
CA PRO A 338 -11.12 -15.03 -7.50
C PRO A 338 -12.07 -15.92 -6.67
N PRO A 339 -11.73 -17.19 -6.47
CA PRO A 339 -12.55 -18.06 -5.64
C PRO A 339 -12.54 -17.52 -4.21
N GLU A 340 -13.59 -17.77 -3.43
CA GLU A 340 -13.61 -17.39 -2.02
C GLU A 340 -13.36 -18.59 -1.13
N ILE A 341 -12.62 -18.34 -0.04
CA ILE A 341 -12.41 -19.30 1.04
C ILE A 341 -13.00 -18.72 2.32
N GLY A 342 -13.86 -19.49 2.99
CA GLY A 342 -14.43 -19.12 4.28
C GLY A 342 -13.39 -19.27 5.40
N ALA A 343 -13.61 -18.53 6.49
CA ALA A 343 -12.69 -18.50 7.62
C ALA A 343 -12.42 -19.90 8.23
N ILE A 344 -11.18 -20.15 8.65
CA ILE A 344 -10.77 -21.37 9.33
C ILE A 344 -10.35 -21.02 10.76
N GLY A 345 -11.00 -21.61 11.76
CA GLY A 345 -10.67 -21.33 13.16
C GLY A 345 -9.39 -22.04 13.63
N ASP A 346 -8.65 -21.40 14.53
CA ASP A 346 -7.47 -21.97 15.18
C ASP A 346 -7.76 -23.32 15.85
N GLN A 347 -6.76 -24.20 15.84
CA GLN A 347 -6.86 -25.55 16.35
C GLN A 347 -5.87 -25.81 17.48
N THR A 348 -6.30 -26.63 18.44
CA THR A 348 -5.41 -27.20 19.46
C THR A 348 -5.48 -28.72 19.38
N THR A 349 -4.32 -29.35 19.28
CA THR A 349 -4.19 -30.82 19.28
C THR A 349 -2.92 -31.23 20.03
N THR A 350 -2.58 -32.51 20.00
CA THR A 350 -1.38 -33.08 20.60
C THR A 350 -0.50 -33.71 19.53
N THR A 351 0.78 -33.93 19.83
CA THR A 351 1.71 -34.49 18.85
C THR A 351 1.24 -35.82 18.30
N SER A 352 1.37 -35.99 16.98
CA SER A 352 0.92 -37.15 16.22
C SER A 352 -0.59 -37.43 16.30
N THR A 353 -1.37 -36.49 16.82
CA THR A 353 -2.83 -36.55 16.82
C THR A 353 -3.37 -35.56 15.78
N PRO A 354 -4.06 -36.02 14.73
CA PRO A 354 -4.69 -35.13 13.77
C PRO A 354 -5.72 -34.22 14.46
N THR A 355 -5.87 -32.98 14.00
CA THR A 355 -6.92 -32.05 14.47
C THR A 355 -8.34 -32.60 14.28
N GLY A 356 -8.49 -33.57 13.37
CA GLY A 356 -9.79 -33.92 12.79
C GLY A 356 -10.12 -32.98 11.63
N PRO A 357 -11.17 -33.30 10.84
CA PRO A 357 -11.59 -32.45 9.73
C PRO A 357 -12.18 -31.13 10.24
N VAL A 358 -11.47 -30.03 9.98
CA VAL A 358 -11.93 -28.66 10.23
C VAL A 358 -12.64 -28.17 8.97
N SER A 359 -13.96 -28.00 9.05
CA SER A 359 -14.78 -27.61 7.90
C SER A 359 -14.71 -26.10 7.61
N PHE A 360 -14.69 -25.75 6.32
CA PHE A 360 -14.79 -24.38 5.82
C PHE A 360 -15.52 -24.37 4.46
N THR A 361 -15.97 -23.19 4.02
CA THR A 361 -16.68 -23.03 2.74
C THR A 361 -15.75 -22.59 1.63
N VAL A 362 -16.07 -22.98 0.39
CA VAL A 362 -15.40 -22.48 -0.80
C VAL A 362 -16.44 -22.13 -1.87
N THR A 363 -16.27 -21.02 -2.58
CA THR A 363 -17.13 -20.65 -3.71
C THR A 363 -16.29 -20.18 -4.88
N ASP A 364 -16.84 -20.37 -6.08
CA ASP A 364 -16.37 -19.77 -7.32
C ASP A 364 -17.48 -18.80 -7.73
N ASN A 365 -17.25 -17.50 -7.54
CA ASN A 365 -18.32 -16.51 -7.49
C ASN A 365 -18.89 -16.14 -8.87
N ASN A 366 -18.32 -16.62 -9.98
CA ASN A 366 -18.81 -16.22 -11.29
C ASN A 366 -18.75 -17.25 -12.44
N ARG A 367 -18.56 -18.55 -12.14
CA ARG A 367 -18.79 -19.62 -13.12
C ARG A 367 -19.89 -20.60 -12.74
N THR A 368 -20.43 -21.23 -13.79
CA THR A 368 -21.06 -22.56 -13.79
C THR A 368 -20.10 -23.71 -13.45
N SER A 369 -18.85 -23.42 -13.07
CA SER A 369 -17.88 -24.39 -12.55
C SER A 369 -18.41 -24.92 -11.24
N ALA A 370 -18.63 -26.23 -11.15
CA ALA A 370 -18.92 -26.84 -9.86
C ALA A 370 -17.72 -26.61 -8.94
N ALA A 371 -17.95 -26.20 -7.69
CA ALA A 371 -16.90 -25.95 -6.69
C ALA A 371 -15.90 -27.13 -6.48
N GLY A 372 -16.18 -28.29 -7.03
CA GLY A 372 -15.31 -29.46 -7.14
C GLY A 372 -14.17 -29.36 -8.16
N THR A 373 -14.13 -28.33 -9.02
CA THR A 373 -12.96 -28.02 -9.86
C THR A 373 -11.90 -27.20 -9.11
N LEU A 374 -12.24 -26.65 -7.95
CA LEU A 374 -11.31 -25.90 -7.11
C LEU A 374 -10.28 -26.82 -6.43
N THR A 375 -9.02 -26.46 -6.59
CA THR A 375 -7.84 -27.11 -6.00
C THR A 375 -7.45 -26.41 -4.71
N LEU A 376 -7.00 -27.21 -3.73
CA LEU A 376 -6.54 -26.72 -2.43
C LEU A 376 -5.10 -27.15 -2.21
N THR A 377 -4.27 -26.22 -1.76
CA THR A 377 -2.92 -26.50 -1.25
C THR A 377 -2.77 -25.92 0.15
N GLY A 378 -1.89 -26.50 0.95
CA GLY A 378 -1.65 -26.08 2.32
C GLY A 378 -0.15 -25.97 2.57
N ARG A 379 0.27 -24.91 3.27
CA ARG A 379 1.66 -24.67 3.62
C ARG A 379 1.79 -24.29 5.08
N SER A 380 2.74 -24.88 5.78
CA SER A 380 3.13 -24.47 7.12
C SER A 380 4.32 -23.51 7.10
N ASP A 381 4.27 -22.49 7.96
CA ASP A 381 5.40 -21.62 8.27
C ASP A 381 6.55 -22.36 8.98
N ASN A 382 6.27 -23.49 9.62
CA ASN A 382 7.23 -24.27 10.40
C ASN A 382 7.14 -25.78 10.08
N GLN A 383 7.90 -26.19 9.05
CA GLN A 383 7.98 -27.58 8.57
C GLN A 383 8.44 -28.60 9.62
N SER A 384 9.08 -28.15 10.72
CA SER A 384 9.48 -29.03 11.81
C SER A 384 8.33 -29.35 12.77
N VAL A 385 7.29 -28.51 12.79
CA VAL A 385 6.10 -28.65 13.64
C VAL A 385 4.96 -29.30 12.87
N VAL A 386 4.68 -28.81 11.66
CA VAL A 386 3.73 -29.39 10.71
C VAL A 386 4.40 -29.44 9.34
N PRO A 387 4.87 -30.60 8.86
CA PRO A 387 5.29 -30.76 7.48
C PRO A 387 4.11 -30.57 6.51
N ASP A 388 4.34 -29.98 5.33
CA ASP A 388 3.26 -29.73 4.35
C ASP A 388 2.51 -31.01 3.94
N ASP A 389 3.20 -32.15 3.91
CA ASP A 389 2.60 -33.47 3.59
C ASP A 389 1.65 -34.02 4.67
N GLN A 390 1.63 -33.38 5.85
CA GLN A 390 0.68 -33.67 6.94
C GLN A 390 -0.56 -32.77 6.92
N ILE A 391 -0.70 -31.90 5.90
CA ILE A 391 -1.88 -31.09 5.67
C ILE A 391 -2.71 -31.76 4.59
N THR A 392 -3.87 -32.29 4.97
CA THR A 392 -4.74 -33.05 4.05
C THR A 392 -6.08 -32.37 3.88
N PHE A 393 -6.61 -32.39 2.66
CA PHE A 393 -7.91 -31.80 2.33
C PHE A 393 -8.92 -32.88 1.93
N SER A 394 -10.18 -32.69 2.34
CA SER A 394 -11.31 -33.53 1.92
C SER A 394 -12.58 -32.69 1.72
N GLY A 395 -13.68 -33.36 1.35
CA GLY A 395 -14.96 -32.73 1.01
C GLY A 395 -15.16 -32.55 -0.50
N SER A 396 -16.34 -32.08 -0.88
CA SER A 396 -16.77 -31.82 -2.26
C SER A 396 -17.76 -30.66 -2.28
N ASP A 397 -17.75 -29.87 -3.34
CA ASP A 397 -18.66 -28.75 -3.66
C ASP A 397 -19.14 -27.86 -2.48
N GLY A 398 -18.62 -26.63 -2.39
CA GLY A 398 -19.12 -25.61 -1.47
C GLY A 398 -18.62 -25.74 -0.03
N THR A 399 -18.35 -26.97 0.45
CA THR A 399 -17.80 -27.24 1.78
C THR A 399 -16.61 -28.19 1.69
N ARG A 400 -15.47 -27.75 2.21
CA ARG A 400 -14.21 -28.49 2.25
C ARG A 400 -13.77 -28.62 3.70
N SER A 401 -12.80 -29.50 3.95
CA SER A 401 -12.20 -29.62 5.26
C SER A 401 -10.70 -29.79 5.16
N VAL A 402 -9.98 -29.21 6.12
CA VAL A 402 -8.54 -29.40 6.31
C VAL A 402 -8.32 -30.25 7.56
N ASN A 403 -7.37 -31.18 7.52
CA ASN A 403 -6.96 -31.99 8.66
C ASN A 403 -5.43 -31.94 8.76
N VAL A 404 -4.93 -31.53 9.92
CA VAL A 404 -3.51 -31.27 10.16
C VAL A 404 -2.98 -32.22 11.23
N THR A 405 -1.84 -32.86 10.97
CA THR A 405 -1.18 -33.76 11.94
C THR A 405 0.21 -33.23 12.31
N PRO A 406 0.39 -32.67 13.52
CA PRO A 406 1.69 -32.14 13.93
C PRO A 406 2.67 -33.21 14.40
N THR A 407 3.97 -32.94 14.25
CA THR A 407 5.06 -33.86 14.59
C THR A 407 5.86 -33.45 15.82
N THR A 408 5.77 -32.19 16.26
CA THR A 408 6.55 -31.66 17.39
C THR A 408 5.64 -31.21 18.53
N ARG A 409 5.96 -31.62 19.76
CA ARG A 409 5.22 -31.24 20.98
C ARG A 409 5.56 -29.84 21.45
N ASN A 410 4.67 -29.23 22.21
CA ASN A 410 4.85 -27.92 22.85
C ASN A 410 5.32 -26.87 21.84
N SER A 411 4.62 -26.80 20.71
CA SER A 411 4.99 -25.96 19.58
C SER A 411 3.74 -25.41 18.90
N ARG A 412 3.93 -24.46 17.99
CA ARG A 412 2.89 -23.86 17.17
C ARG A 412 3.35 -23.73 15.73
N ALA A 413 2.41 -23.74 14.81
CA ALA A 413 2.63 -23.44 13.40
C ALA A 413 1.41 -22.71 12.84
N VAL A 414 1.64 -21.74 11.96
CA VAL A 414 0.61 -21.10 11.15
C VAL A 414 0.47 -21.88 9.84
N ILE A 415 -0.76 -22.21 9.49
CA ILE A 415 -1.10 -22.94 8.27
C ILE A 415 -1.76 -21.97 7.30
N THR A 416 -1.17 -21.77 6.12
CA THR A 416 -1.77 -21.06 4.99
C THR A 416 -2.45 -22.06 4.06
N VAL A 417 -3.76 -21.95 3.91
CA VAL A 417 -4.55 -22.69 2.92
C VAL A 417 -4.71 -21.80 1.69
N VAL A 418 -4.39 -22.33 0.51
CA VAL A 418 -4.56 -21.64 -0.78
C VAL A 418 -5.61 -22.41 -1.60
N LEU A 419 -6.69 -21.72 -1.95
CA LEU A 419 -7.72 -22.17 -2.87
C LEU A 419 -7.41 -21.64 -4.27
N SER A 420 -7.46 -22.49 -5.29
CA SER A 420 -7.26 -22.08 -6.68
C SER A 420 -8.24 -22.74 -7.62
N ASP A 421 -8.81 -21.96 -8.53
CA ASP A 421 -9.60 -22.42 -9.68
C ASP A 421 -8.73 -22.82 -10.90
N GLY A 422 -7.40 -22.81 -10.73
CA GLY A 422 -6.42 -23.00 -11.79
C GLY A 422 -5.90 -21.70 -12.40
N ARG A 423 -6.45 -20.55 -12.00
CA ARG A 423 -6.13 -19.24 -12.56
C ARG A 423 -5.97 -18.14 -11.49
N TYR A 424 -6.94 -18.01 -10.59
CA TYR A 424 -6.85 -17.19 -9.38
C TYR A 424 -6.53 -18.03 -8.16
N THR A 425 -6.13 -17.32 -7.11
CA THR A 425 -6.00 -17.91 -5.78
C THR A 425 -6.64 -17.03 -4.71
N ALA A 426 -7.25 -17.65 -3.71
CA ALA A 426 -7.56 -17.03 -2.43
C ALA A 426 -6.89 -17.79 -1.29
N ARG A 427 -6.70 -17.12 -0.15
CA ARG A 427 -5.94 -17.65 0.97
C ARG A 427 -6.67 -17.46 2.29
N GLU A 428 -6.47 -18.40 3.20
CA GLU A 428 -6.90 -18.31 4.59
C GLU A 428 -5.79 -18.85 5.49
N GLN A 429 -5.66 -18.29 6.69
CA GLN A 429 -4.66 -18.73 7.67
C GLN A 429 -5.29 -19.07 9.01
N PHE A 430 -4.74 -20.08 9.69
CA PHE A 430 -5.12 -20.44 11.06
C PHE A 430 -3.92 -21.02 11.82
N GLU A 431 -3.91 -20.89 13.15
CA GLU A 431 -2.89 -21.43 14.02
C GLU A 431 -3.20 -22.86 14.46
N VAL A 432 -2.17 -23.72 14.49
CA VAL A 432 -2.21 -25.04 15.14
C VAL A 432 -1.29 -25.05 16.35
N VAL A 433 -1.87 -25.18 17.54
CA VAL A 433 -1.17 -25.31 18.82
C VAL A 433 -1.04 -26.79 19.22
N VAL A 434 0.19 -27.25 19.48
CA VAL A 434 0.49 -28.64 19.83
C VAL A 434 0.86 -28.77 21.30
N ARG A 435 0.00 -29.44 22.08
CA ARG A 435 0.19 -29.68 23.52
C ARG A 435 0.82 -31.05 23.81
N SER A 436 1.49 -31.19 24.95
CA SER A 436 2.04 -32.46 25.47
C SER A 436 0.94 -33.34 26.10
N THR A 437 1.15 -34.66 26.16
CA THR A 437 0.16 -35.67 26.66
C THR A 437 0.63 -36.56 27.81
N THR A 438 1.48 -36.12 28.76
CA THR A 438 1.83 -36.96 29.94
C THR A 438 2.14 -36.17 31.22
N GLY A 439 1.31 -36.35 32.27
CA GLY A 439 1.57 -36.00 33.68
C GLY A 439 1.55 -34.50 34.03
N ASN A 440 1.33 -34.17 35.31
CA ASN A 440 1.50 -32.82 35.86
C ASN A 440 2.88 -32.28 35.46
N LEU A 441 2.92 -31.24 34.63
CA LEU A 441 4.15 -30.55 34.29
C LEU A 441 4.43 -29.55 35.40
N PRO A 442 5.71 -29.31 35.75
CA PRO A 442 6.03 -28.24 36.68
C PRO A 442 5.58 -26.89 36.11
N PRO A 443 5.31 -25.91 36.97
CA PRO A 443 5.04 -24.55 36.54
C PRO A 443 6.26 -23.98 35.81
N LYS A 444 6.08 -22.84 35.14
CA LYS A 444 7.15 -22.09 34.48
C LYS A 444 7.31 -20.77 35.21
N ALA A 445 8.34 -20.71 36.05
CA ALA A 445 8.76 -19.46 36.69
C ALA A 445 9.57 -18.63 35.68
N ARG A 446 9.40 -17.31 35.68
CA ARG A 446 10.08 -16.40 34.76
C ARG A 446 10.82 -15.32 35.55
N ASP A 447 12.02 -14.98 35.09
CA ASP A 447 12.82 -13.97 35.77
C ASP A 447 12.11 -12.61 35.78
N ASP A 448 12.06 -11.98 36.93
CA ASP A 448 11.39 -10.71 37.16
C ASP A 448 12.41 -9.57 37.21
N ARG A 449 12.06 -8.42 36.66
CA ARG A 449 12.87 -7.20 36.76
C ARG A 449 12.04 -6.04 37.26
N ILE A 450 12.30 -5.62 38.49
CA ILE A 450 11.61 -4.50 39.14
C ILE A 450 12.56 -3.30 39.18
N THR A 451 12.12 -2.16 38.67
CA THR A 451 12.88 -0.89 38.75
C THR A 451 12.18 0.08 39.69
N LEU A 452 12.97 0.77 40.52
CA LEU A 452 12.50 1.74 41.50
C LEU A 452 13.60 2.77 41.82
N LEU A 453 13.22 3.89 42.41
CA LEU A 453 14.19 4.85 42.93
C LEU A 453 14.75 4.42 44.29
N SER A 454 15.94 4.91 44.64
CA SER A 454 16.63 4.62 45.91
C SER A 454 15.84 5.01 47.17
N THR A 455 14.83 5.87 47.04
CA THR A 455 13.99 6.40 48.12
C THR A 455 12.59 5.75 48.17
N GLU A 456 12.25 4.90 47.20
CA GLU A 456 10.92 4.31 47.03
C GLU A 456 10.78 2.94 47.70
N THR A 457 9.54 2.47 47.81
CA THR A 457 9.23 1.07 48.13
C THR A 457 8.41 0.48 47.01
N ALA A 458 8.93 -0.56 46.37
CA ALA A 458 8.21 -1.29 45.33
C ALA A 458 7.25 -2.30 45.98
N THR A 459 6.04 -2.37 45.45
CA THR A 459 5.08 -3.43 45.77
C THR A 459 4.50 -3.98 44.48
N GLY A 460 4.23 -5.28 44.43
CA GLY A 460 3.74 -5.93 43.22
C GLY A 460 3.46 -7.40 43.47
N SER A 461 3.41 -8.19 42.39
CA SER A 461 3.35 -9.65 42.47
C SER A 461 4.41 -10.27 41.58
N LEU A 462 5.19 -11.21 42.11
CA LEU A 462 6.14 -11.99 41.31
C LEU A 462 5.42 -12.87 40.27
N LEU A 463 4.16 -13.23 40.50
CA LEU A 463 3.37 -13.99 39.51
C LEU A 463 2.86 -13.13 38.34
N GLY A 464 3.04 -11.80 38.40
CA GLY A 464 2.65 -10.87 37.35
C GLY A 464 3.66 -10.81 36.20
N ASP A 465 3.32 -10.10 35.13
CA ASP A 465 4.30 -9.83 34.08
C ASP A 465 5.22 -8.67 34.47
N ASN A 466 6.44 -9.01 34.88
CA ASN A 466 7.42 -8.08 35.43
C ASN A 466 8.64 -7.94 34.50
N GLY A 467 8.44 -8.12 33.19
CA GLY A 467 9.46 -7.89 32.17
C GLY A 467 9.86 -9.12 31.35
N ALA A 468 9.61 -10.34 31.84
CA ALA A 468 9.86 -11.58 31.09
C ALA A 468 8.57 -12.38 30.79
N GLY A 469 7.39 -11.81 31.03
CA GLY A 469 6.10 -12.50 30.99
C GLY A 469 5.67 -12.99 32.37
N ALA A 470 4.36 -13.16 32.57
CA ALA A 470 3.81 -13.71 33.81
C ALA A 470 4.17 -15.20 34.00
N ASP A 471 4.38 -15.59 35.26
CA ASP A 471 4.48 -16.98 35.67
C ASP A 471 3.24 -17.77 35.24
N SER A 472 3.44 -19.03 34.86
CA SER A 472 2.36 -19.82 34.28
C SER A 472 2.51 -21.30 34.56
N ASP A 473 1.39 -22.00 34.66
CA ASP A 473 1.37 -23.45 34.70
C ASP A 473 0.87 -24.02 33.36
N PRO A 474 1.53 -25.02 32.75
CA PRO A 474 1.09 -25.61 31.48
C PRO A 474 -0.30 -26.27 31.52
N GLU A 475 -0.73 -26.77 32.68
CA GLU A 475 -2.04 -27.37 32.92
C GLU A 475 -3.06 -26.37 33.48
N GLY A 476 -2.61 -25.20 33.92
CA GLY A 476 -3.43 -24.16 34.53
C GLY A 476 -3.70 -24.39 36.01
N ASP A 477 -2.83 -25.17 36.67
CA ASP A 477 -2.89 -25.38 38.12
C ASP A 477 -2.59 -24.10 38.90
N THR A 478 -3.04 -24.05 40.15
CA THR A 478 -2.83 -22.86 41.00
C THR A 478 -1.37 -22.77 41.43
N LEU A 479 -0.81 -21.57 41.33
CA LEU A 479 0.59 -21.27 41.63
C LEU A 479 0.78 -20.66 43.03
N GLN A 480 1.88 -21.00 43.69
CA GLN A 480 2.31 -20.36 44.93
C GLN A 480 3.84 -20.25 45.05
N ILE A 481 4.32 -19.20 45.72
CA ILE A 481 5.73 -19.07 46.09
C ILE A 481 6.01 -19.94 47.32
N SER A 482 6.93 -20.89 47.22
CA SER A 482 7.24 -21.86 48.28
C SER A 482 8.57 -21.59 49.00
N ALA A 483 9.51 -20.86 48.38
CA ALA A 483 10.77 -20.44 49.01
C ALA A 483 11.38 -19.19 48.36
N ILE A 484 12.15 -18.42 49.15
CA ILE A 484 13.03 -17.33 48.68
C ILE A 484 14.46 -17.64 49.14
N ASP A 485 15.43 -17.59 48.22
CA ASP A 485 16.82 -18.05 48.37
C ASP A 485 16.91 -19.44 49.00
N GLY A 486 16.06 -20.36 48.54
CA GLY A 486 15.98 -21.74 49.03
C GLY A 486 15.39 -21.91 50.44
N SER A 487 14.92 -20.84 51.08
CA SER A 487 14.34 -20.87 52.43
C SER A 487 12.83 -20.62 52.41
N ALA A 488 12.05 -21.64 52.74
CA ALA A 488 10.60 -21.50 52.95
C ALA A 488 10.26 -20.59 54.15
N GLY A 489 11.19 -20.42 55.09
CA GLY A 489 11.01 -19.52 56.25
C GLY A 489 11.01 -18.03 55.89
N ASN A 490 11.44 -17.69 54.66
CA ASN A 490 11.43 -16.32 54.16
C ASN A 490 10.08 -15.92 53.54
N VAL A 491 9.20 -16.89 53.23
CA VAL A 491 7.88 -16.62 52.65
C VAL A 491 6.92 -16.12 53.73
N GLY A 492 6.20 -15.03 53.43
CA GLY A 492 5.23 -14.38 54.31
C GLY A 492 5.83 -13.60 55.48
N THR A 493 7.17 -13.46 55.54
CA THR A 493 7.88 -12.80 56.64
C THR A 493 8.84 -11.75 56.09
N ALA A 494 8.89 -10.56 56.71
CA ALA A 494 9.85 -9.53 56.37
C ALA A 494 11.27 -9.93 56.81
N PHE A 495 12.24 -9.89 55.89
CA PHE A 495 13.65 -10.13 56.19
C PHE A 495 14.59 -9.14 55.48
N THR A 496 15.80 -8.96 56.03
CA THR A 496 16.83 -8.11 55.43
C THR A 496 17.64 -8.92 54.41
N THR A 497 17.75 -8.41 53.19
CA THR A 497 18.51 -9.02 52.09
C THR A 497 20.02 -8.87 52.32
N PRO A 498 20.87 -9.63 51.61
CA PRO A 498 22.32 -9.46 51.67
C PRO A 498 22.81 -8.04 51.37
N ALA A 499 22.16 -7.28 50.48
CA ALA A 499 22.51 -5.88 50.21
C ALA A 499 22.02 -4.89 51.29
N GLY A 500 21.27 -5.36 52.29
CA GLY A 500 20.75 -4.55 53.40
C GLY A 500 19.35 -3.98 53.16
N SER A 501 18.70 -4.33 52.05
CA SER A 501 17.32 -3.95 51.73
C SER A 501 16.32 -4.76 52.57
N GLN A 502 15.08 -4.28 52.68
CA GLN A 502 14.01 -4.97 53.38
C GLN A 502 13.03 -5.57 52.36
N LEU A 503 12.89 -6.90 52.34
CA LEU A 503 11.99 -7.63 51.44
C LEU A 503 10.96 -8.47 52.22
N THR A 504 9.72 -8.49 51.72
CA THR A 504 8.68 -9.46 52.09
C THR A 504 8.11 -10.04 50.79
N VAL A 505 7.98 -11.37 50.70
CA VAL A 505 7.29 -12.05 49.58
C VAL A 505 6.28 -13.03 50.16
N ASN A 506 5.02 -12.93 49.78
CA ASN A 506 3.94 -13.82 50.22
C ASN A 506 3.74 -14.99 49.26
N ALA A 507 3.06 -16.04 49.74
CA ALA A 507 2.79 -17.24 48.93
C ALA A 507 1.94 -16.95 47.68
N ASP A 508 1.11 -15.90 47.69
CA ASP A 508 0.31 -15.47 46.53
C ASP A 508 1.11 -14.64 45.51
N GLY A 509 2.43 -14.54 45.68
CA GLY A 509 3.32 -13.76 44.84
C GLY A 509 3.47 -12.30 45.25
N SER A 510 2.57 -11.77 46.10
CA SER A 510 2.63 -10.36 46.48
C SER A 510 3.92 -10.05 47.25
N PHE A 511 4.60 -8.97 46.88
CA PHE A 511 5.86 -8.57 47.51
C PHE A 511 5.88 -7.09 47.92
N SER A 512 6.78 -6.76 48.85
CA SER A 512 7.18 -5.39 49.20
C SER A 512 8.69 -5.33 49.39
N TYR A 513 9.35 -4.42 48.69
CA TYR A 513 10.79 -4.22 48.69
C TYR A 513 11.16 -2.76 48.89
N THR A 514 11.96 -2.48 49.93
CA THR A 514 12.51 -1.15 50.21
C THR A 514 14.04 -1.22 50.14
N PRO A 515 14.70 -0.42 49.28
CA PRO A 515 16.16 -0.34 49.22
C PRO A 515 16.75 0.00 50.59
N GLY A 516 17.86 -0.64 50.93
CA GLY A 516 18.59 -0.39 52.17
C GLY A 516 20.10 -0.36 51.93
N GLY A 517 20.88 -0.14 53.00
CA GLY A 517 22.33 -0.02 52.90
C GLY A 517 22.77 1.05 51.89
N ASP A 518 23.75 0.73 51.06
CA ASP A 518 24.29 1.63 50.03
C ASP A 518 23.27 1.91 48.91
N LEU A 519 22.31 1.00 48.66
CA LEU A 519 21.27 1.16 47.64
C LEU A 519 20.29 2.29 47.98
N ALA A 520 20.08 2.57 49.27
CA ALA A 520 19.23 3.67 49.73
C ALA A 520 19.90 5.05 49.63
N SER A 521 21.16 5.12 49.21
CA SER A 521 21.95 6.37 49.15
C SER A 521 22.69 6.52 47.81
N LEU A 522 22.18 5.90 46.75
CA LEU A 522 22.73 6.05 45.39
C LEU A 522 22.62 7.51 44.91
N PRO A 523 23.70 8.08 44.37
CA PRO A 523 23.65 9.41 43.74
C PRO A 523 22.68 9.44 42.54
N PRO A 524 22.07 10.60 42.22
CA PRO A 524 21.17 10.76 41.07
C PRO A 524 21.71 10.13 39.78
N GLY A 525 20.86 9.34 39.12
CA GLY A 525 21.18 8.68 37.84
C GLY A 525 22.17 7.52 37.91
N GLN A 526 22.74 7.20 39.09
CA GLN A 526 23.53 5.97 39.28
C GLN A 526 22.62 4.77 39.48
N GLU A 527 22.95 3.64 38.85
CA GLU A 527 22.20 2.40 39.00
C GLU A 527 23.00 1.33 39.76
N ALA A 528 22.31 0.59 40.62
CA ALA A 528 22.80 -0.64 41.20
C ALA A 528 21.67 -1.69 41.27
N SER A 529 22.01 -2.97 41.41
CA SER A 529 21.01 -4.03 41.47
C SER A 529 21.33 -5.10 42.52
N GLU A 530 20.27 -5.76 42.99
CA GLU A 530 20.32 -6.97 43.81
C GLU A 530 19.41 -8.03 43.17
N THR A 531 19.75 -9.31 43.30
CA THR A 531 18.98 -10.41 42.73
C THR A 531 18.80 -11.53 43.76
N LEU A 532 17.57 -12.06 43.85
CA LEU A 532 17.21 -13.17 44.74
C LEU A 532 16.52 -14.28 43.93
N GLU A 533 16.69 -15.54 44.33
CA GLU A 533 16.00 -16.68 43.73
C GLU A 533 14.67 -16.93 44.44
N TYR A 534 13.60 -17.22 43.70
CA TYR A 534 12.35 -17.72 44.25
C TYR A 534 11.99 -19.07 43.64
N THR A 535 11.28 -19.89 44.44
CA THR A 535 10.75 -21.19 44.01
C THR A 535 9.24 -21.11 43.89
N LEU A 536 8.73 -21.46 42.70
CA LEU A 536 7.32 -21.51 42.34
C LEU A 536 6.86 -22.97 42.38
N GLU A 537 5.72 -23.24 43.02
CA GLU A 537 5.12 -24.58 43.11
C GLU A 537 3.67 -24.57 42.65
N ASP A 538 3.25 -25.64 41.96
CA ASP A 538 1.85 -25.88 41.59
C ASP A 538 1.09 -26.66 42.67
N SER A 539 -0.24 -26.72 42.55
CA SER A 539 -1.09 -27.44 43.52
C SER A 539 -0.95 -28.98 43.52
N ASN A 540 -0.21 -29.54 42.57
CA ASN A 540 -0.02 -30.97 42.33
C ASN A 540 1.44 -31.43 42.60
N GLY A 541 2.29 -30.53 43.11
CA GLY A 541 3.66 -30.79 43.58
C GLY A 541 4.76 -30.65 42.52
N GLY A 542 4.48 -30.08 41.35
CA GLY A 542 5.52 -29.63 40.43
C GLY A 542 6.09 -28.28 40.87
N ALA A 543 7.39 -28.06 40.62
CA ALA A 543 8.08 -26.84 41.01
C ALA A 543 9.09 -26.38 39.96
N ASP A 544 9.32 -25.08 39.92
CA ASP A 544 10.32 -24.41 39.09
C ASP A 544 10.92 -23.21 39.83
N GLN A 545 12.03 -22.65 39.33
CA GLN A 545 12.75 -21.56 39.99
C GLN A 545 13.04 -20.42 39.00
N ALA A 546 12.98 -19.19 39.50
CA ALA A 546 13.38 -17.99 38.76
C ALA A 546 13.99 -16.96 39.70
N GLN A 547 14.52 -15.89 39.13
CA GLN A 547 15.15 -14.80 39.86
C GLN A 547 14.33 -13.52 39.78
N VAL A 548 14.28 -12.77 40.87
CA VAL A 548 13.83 -11.37 40.85
C VAL A 548 15.02 -10.44 40.99
N THR A 549 15.25 -9.60 39.99
CA THR A 549 16.26 -8.55 39.99
C THR A 549 15.61 -7.20 40.30
N PHE A 550 16.00 -6.59 41.41
CA PHE A 550 15.68 -5.20 41.71
C PHE A 550 16.78 -4.30 41.14
N VAL A 551 16.42 -3.37 40.26
CA VAL A 551 17.31 -2.34 39.72
C VAL A 551 16.93 -1.01 40.34
N ILE A 552 17.84 -0.48 41.14
CA ILE A 552 17.65 0.75 41.91
C ILE A 552 18.41 1.86 41.19
N THR A 553 17.71 2.93 40.83
CA THR A 553 18.32 4.16 40.31
C THR A 553 18.34 5.21 41.42
N GLY A 554 19.43 5.96 41.56
CA GLY A 554 19.48 7.08 42.50
C GLY A 554 18.43 8.13 42.14
N ASP A 555 17.57 8.46 43.10
CA ASP A 555 16.49 9.43 42.98
C ASP A 555 17.00 10.81 42.48
N PRO A 556 16.51 11.31 41.33
CA PRO A 556 16.95 12.60 40.77
C PRO A 556 16.40 13.82 41.53
N GLY A 557 15.41 13.65 42.39
CA GLY A 557 14.69 14.75 43.04
C GLY A 557 13.54 15.32 42.20
N GLU A 558 12.85 16.33 42.74
CA GLU A 558 11.66 16.94 42.14
C GLU A 558 12.01 17.88 40.96
N ASP A 559 11.21 17.81 39.88
CA ASP A 559 11.23 18.78 38.77
C ASP A 559 10.77 20.17 39.28
N LEU A 560 11.56 21.21 39.01
CA LEU A 560 11.29 22.57 39.51
C LEU A 560 10.50 23.43 38.51
N HIS A 561 10.55 23.15 37.20
CA HIS A 561 9.90 23.98 36.18
C HIS A 561 9.22 23.14 35.10
N ALA A 562 8.22 23.71 34.45
CA ALA A 562 7.44 22.92 33.51
C ALA A 562 8.20 22.64 32.21
N ASN A 563 8.09 21.39 31.77
CA ASN A 563 8.50 20.84 30.48
C ASN A 563 7.72 21.32 29.25
N THR A 564 6.86 22.33 29.38
CA THR A 564 6.08 22.86 28.25
C THR A 564 5.91 24.38 28.32
N PRO A 565 5.79 25.07 27.16
CA PRO A 565 5.50 26.50 27.13
C PRO A 565 4.22 26.88 27.90
N SER A 566 3.20 26.02 27.93
CA SER A 566 1.94 26.26 28.63
C SER A 566 2.07 26.26 30.16
N GLY A 567 3.04 25.51 30.71
CA GLY A 567 3.31 25.46 32.14
C GLY A 567 4.42 26.42 32.59
N ALA A 568 4.95 27.24 31.67
CA ALA A 568 6.16 28.02 31.89
C ALA A 568 6.12 28.85 33.19
N THR A 569 7.21 28.76 33.96
CA THR A 569 7.40 29.53 35.18
C THR A 569 7.39 31.02 34.84
N THR A 570 6.50 31.79 35.46
CA THR A 570 6.41 33.23 35.20
C THR A 570 7.58 33.96 35.85
N LEU A 571 8.41 34.60 35.03
CA LEU A 571 9.49 35.47 35.42
C LEU A 571 9.04 36.93 35.37
N VAL A 572 9.34 37.66 36.45
CA VAL A 572 9.26 39.12 36.46
C VAL A 572 10.68 39.64 36.32
N ILE A 573 10.98 40.28 35.19
CA ILE A 573 12.29 40.86 34.91
C ILE A 573 12.16 42.37 34.68
N ASP A 574 13.00 43.14 35.35
CA ASP A 574 13.09 44.59 35.24
C ASP A 574 14.57 45.03 35.34
N ASN A 575 14.84 46.27 35.72
CA ASN A 575 16.20 46.78 35.85
C ASN A 575 16.97 46.20 37.07
N THR A 576 16.40 45.20 37.75
CA THR A 576 17.04 44.39 38.78
C THR A 576 17.23 42.95 38.31
N ARG A 577 18.24 42.28 38.88
CA ARG A 577 18.52 40.87 38.58
C ARG A 577 17.51 39.97 39.29
N THR A 578 16.87 39.08 38.52
CA THR A 578 16.02 38.01 39.01
C THR A 578 16.78 36.70 38.93
N LEU A 579 16.97 36.03 40.07
CA LEU A 579 17.62 34.73 40.17
C LEU A 579 16.57 33.65 40.42
N VAL A 580 16.59 32.58 39.62
CA VAL A 580 15.69 31.42 39.77
C VAL A 580 16.51 30.14 39.72
N ASP A 581 16.33 29.29 40.72
CA ASP A 581 16.99 27.98 40.78
C ASP A 581 16.25 27.01 39.86
N GLY A 582 16.98 26.32 38.99
CA GLY A 582 16.48 25.28 38.09
C GLY A 582 17.29 23.99 38.23
N ILE A 583 16.73 22.89 37.77
CA ILE A 583 17.39 21.58 37.74
C ILE A 583 16.95 20.84 36.49
N ILE A 584 17.93 20.46 35.66
CA ILE A 584 17.69 19.48 34.59
C ILE A 584 17.71 18.12 35.28
N ASN A 585 16.55 17.67 35.77
CA ASN A 585 16.47 16.55 36.74
C ASN A 585 16.60 15.18 36.07
N VAL A 586 16.19 15.08 34.80
CA VAL A 586 16.32 13.88 33.98
C VAL A 586 16.89 14.22 32.59
N SER A 587 17.38 13.20 31.89
CA SER A 587 17.83 13.34 30.51
C SER A 587 16.69 13.85 29.61
N GLY A 588 16.96 14.90 28.84
CA GLY A 588 15.97 15.54 27.96
C GLY A 588 14.96 16.46 28.64
N ASP A 589 15.15 16.76 29.93
CA ASP A 589 14.33 17.71 30.67
C ASP A 589 14.47 19.15 30.12
N LEU A 590 13.33 19.84 30.03
CA LEU A 590 13.18 21.19 29.48
C LEU A 590 12.56 22.09 30.54
N ASP A 591 13.22 23.20 30.84
CA ASP A 591 12.69 24.21 31.74
C ASP A 591 12.16 25.40 30.96
N TYR A 592 10.84 25.59 30.97
CA TYR A 592 10.22 26.76 30.34
C TYR A 592 9.98 27.90 31.32
N PHE A 593 10.34 29.10 30.89
CA PHE A 593 10.10 30.36 31.58
C PHE A 593 9.36 31.35 30.69
N ARG A 594 8.55 32.22 31.28
CA ARG A 594 7.78 33.23 30.53
C ARG A 594 7.89 34.61 31.19
N PHE A 595 8.17 35.64 30.41
CA PHE A 595 8.18 37.03 30.89
C PHE A 595 7.49 37.99 29.91
N THR A 596 7.06 39.14 30.42
CA THR A 596 6.40 40.19 29.62
C THR A 596 7.10 41.52 29.81
N LEU A 597 7.39 42.21 28.71
CA LEU A 597 7.96 43.56 28.68
C LEU A 597 6.89 44.59 28.32
N SER A 598 6.78 45.68 29.08
CA SER A 598 5.82 46.75 28.82
C SER A 598 6.32 47.81 27.83
N GLN A 599 7.60 47.79 27.50
CA GLN A 599 8.28 48.71 26.59
C GLN A 599 9.55 48.03 26.03
N THR A 600 10.18 48.66 25.04
CA THR A 600 11.46 48.20 24.50
C THR A 600 12.53 48.18 25.60
N SER A 601 13.26 47.07 25.71
CA SER A 601 14.28 46.86 26.73
C SER A 601 15.47 46.06 26.19
N ASP A 602 16.67 46.36 26.69
CA ASP A 602 17.85 45.51 26.59
C ASP A 602 17.74 44.40 27.64
N VAL A 603 17.68 43.15 27.19
CA VAL A 603 17.46 41.96 28.01
C VAL A 603 18.75 41.14 28.10
N VAL A 604 19.06 40.68 29.31
CA VAL A 604 20.16 39.75 29.60
C VAL A 604 19.58 38.51 30.27
N LEU A 605 19.79 37.35 29.66
CA LEU A 605 19.42 36.03 30.19
C LEU A 605 20.68 35.17 30.21
N THR A 606 21.02 34.59 31.36
CA THR A 606 22.19 33.71 31.48
C THR A 606 22.00 32.71 32.61
N THR A 607 22.64 31.56 32.55
CA THR A 607 22.71 30.65 33.69
C THR A 607 24.06 30.70 34.39
N THR A 608 24.07 30.24 35.64
CA THR A 608 25.29 29.98 36.40
C THR A 608 25.22 28.58 37.01
N GLY A 609 26.38 27.94 37.19
CA GLY A 609 26.48 26.59 37.73
C GLY A 609 27.54 25.77 37.00
N GLU A 610 27.66 24.50 37.37
CA GLU A 610 28.53 23.53 36.68
C GLU A 610 27.84 22.84 35.50
N THR A 611 26.51 22.86 35.46
CA THR A 611 25.69 22.26 34.40
C THR A 611 25.87 23.00 33.07
N ASP A 612 25.98 22.24 31.98
CA ASP A 612 26.17 22.75 30.63
C ASP A 612 24.79 23.02 29.99
N THR A 613 24.47 24.30 29.74
CA THR A 613 23.10 24.72 29.41
C THR A 613 22.99 25.34 28.03
N TYR A 614 21.89 25.04 27.35
CA TYR A 614 21.49 25.62 26.07
C TYR A 614 20.13 26.30 26.23
N ALA A 615 19.94 27.45 25.59
CA ALA A 615 18.67 28.14 25.61
C ALA A 615 18.16 28.58 24.24
N THR A 616 16.84 28.53 24.07
CA THR A 616 16.10 29.10 22.94
C THR A 616 15.07 30.10 23.45
N LEU A 617 15.06 31.28 22.85
CA LEU A 617 14.11 32.35 23.13
C LEU A 617 13.14 32.49 21.96
N THR A 618 11.85 32.51 22.28
CA THR A 618 10.74 32.68 21.33
C THR A 618 9.77 33.76 21.79
N THR A 619 8.95 34.25 20.87
CA THR A 619 7.74 35.02 21.20
C THR A 619 6.63 34.10 21.74
N ASP A 620 5.60 34.65 22.37
CA ASP A 620 4.47 33.87 22.93
C ASP A 620 3.70 33.03 21.89
N ASP A 621 3.76 33.40 20.61
CA ASP A 621 3.21 32.64 19.46
C ASP A 621 4.21 31.65 18.84
N GLY A 622 5.41 31.51 19.41
CA GLY A 622 6.42 30.52 19.03
C GLY A 622 7.40 30.96 17.94
N ALA A 623 7.40 32.23 17.52
CA ALA A 623 8.37 32.72 16.56
C ALA A 623 9.77 32.80 17.17
N PHE A 624 10.77 32.35 16.44
CA PHE A 624 12.16 32.32 16.88
C PHE A 624 12.73 33.73 17.07
N VAL A 625 13.47 33.94 18.16
CA VAL A 625 14.15 35.21 18.48
C VAL A 625 15.66 35.02 18.55
N ALA A 626 16.14 34.12 19.41
CA ALA A 626 17.57 33.90 19.63
C ALA A 626 17.82 32.53 20.28
N GLU A 627 19.05 32.03 20.18
CA GLU A 627 19.52 30.86 20.91
C GLU A 627 21.01 31.02 21.26
N ASN A 628 21.47 30.37 22.33
CA ASN A 628 22.89 30.27 22.68
C ASN A 628 23.16 29.07 23.60
N ASP A 629 24.35 28.46 23.51
CA ASP A 629 24.92 27.44 24.39
C ASP A 629 26.03 27.95 25.32
N ASP A 630 26.84 28.91 24.87
CA ASP A 630 28.06 29.30 25.59
C ASP A 630 28.15 30.83 25.79
N ILE A 631 28.54 31.27 26.99
CA ILE A 631 28.96 32.68 27.24
C ILE A 631 30.20 32.98 26.42
N VAL A 632 31.14 32.02 26.39
CA VAL A 632 32.37 32.06 25.61
C VAL A 632 32.54 30.69 24.97
N LEU A 633 32.40 30.63 23.65
CA LEU A 633 32.45 29.41 22.84
C LEU A 633 33.59 28.48 23.30
N GLY A 634 33.24 27.31 23.84
CA GLY A 634 34.14 26.25 24.30
C GLY A 634 34.90 26.53 25.61
N GLN A 635 34.52 27.54 26.40
CA GLN A 635 35.17 27.88 27.68
C GLN A 635 34.20 28.13 28.84
N GLN A 636 32.99 28.64 28.57
CA GLN A 636 31.97 28.92 29.58
C GLN A 636 30.63 28.34 29.16
N ARG A 637 30.40 27.11 29.63
CA ARG A 637 29.30 26.17 29.34
C ARG A 637 27.88 26.62 29.74
N ASN A 638 27.70 27.89 30.08
CA ASN A 638 26.37 28.41 30.39
C ASN A 638 25.94 29.26 29.22
N PHE A 639 24.67 29.28 28.86
CA PHE A 639 24.23 30.20 27.82
C PHE A 639 24.29 31.68 28.29
N LEU A 640 24.42 32.59 27.32
CA LEU A 640 24.21 34.03 27.50
C LEU A 640 23.45 34.61 26.30
N ILE A 641 22.24 35.13 26.52
CA ILE A 641 21.49 35.89 25.52
C ILE A 641 21.46 37.36 25.95
N GLU A 642 22.10 38.24 25.17
CA GLU A 642 22.04 39.69 25.30
C GLU A 642 21.38 40.30 24.06
N ILE A 643 20.15 40.83 24.20
CA ILE A 643 19.33 41.24 23.06
C ILE A 643 18.38 42.39 23.39
N THR A 644 18.15 43.29 22.44
CA THR A 644 17.10 44.33 22.54
C THR A 644 15.76 43.78 22.04
N LEU A 645 14.75 43.72 22.92
CA LEU A 645 13.41 43.22 22.62
C LEU A 645 12.36 44.33 22.67
N ALA A 646 11.33 44.22 21.82
CA ALA A 646 10.17 45.09 21.87
C ALA A 646 9.24 44.73 23.04
N ALA A 647 8.29 45.60 23.36
CA ALA A 647 7.20 45.27 24.27
C ALA A 647 6.44 44.03 23.77
N GLY A 648 6.21 43.05 24.66
CA GLY A 648 5.63 41.77 24.28
C GLY A 648 5.88 40.69 25.33
N THR A 649 5.31 39.51 25.10
CA THR A 649 5.53 38.31 25.93
C THR A 649 6.46 37.36 25.19
N TYR A 650 7.41 36.80 25.94
CA TYR A 650 8.43 35.90 25.43
C TYR A 650 8.52 34.64 26.29
N VAL A 651 8.94 33.55 25.66
CA VAL A 651 9.13 32.24 26.28
C VAL A 651 10.58 31.82 26.09
N LEU A 652 11.24 31.48 27.19
CA LEU A 652 12.61 30.95 27.23
C LEU A 652 12.53 29.46 27.56
N GLU A 653 13.08 28.63 26.68
CA GLU A 653 13.40 27.23 26.95
C GLU A 653 14.85 27.15 27.42
N VAL A 654 15.10 26.47 28.54
CA VAL A 654 16.44 26.11 29.04
C VAL A 654 16.53 24.59 29.09
N ARG A 655 17.63 24.03 28.58
CA ARG A 655 17.88 22.58 28.60
C ARG A 655 19.37 22.29 28.78
N GLY A 656 19.71 21.03 28.99
CA GLY A 656 21.10 20.56 28.85
C GLY A 656 21.63 20.76 27.42
N PHE A 657 22.92 21.08 27.26
CA PHE A 657 23.55 21.23 25.95
C PHE A 657 23.37 19.99 25.06
N ASP A 658 23.51 18.81 25.66
CA ASP A 658 23.09 17.55 25.09
C ASP A 658 22.08 16.86 26.00
N GLU A 659 21.31 15.92 25.43
CA GLU A 659 20.21 15.24 26.11
C GLU A 659 20.67 14.49 27.37
N SER A 660 21.96 14.15 27.51
CA SER A 660 22.49 13.41 28.66
C SER A 660 22.88 14.29 29.84
N VAL A 661 22.92 15.61 29.67
CA VAL A 661 23.29 16.54 30.73
C VAL A 661 22.15 16.66 31.74
N THR A 662 22.45 16.37 33.01
CA THR A 662 21.56 16.62 34.16
C THR A 662 22.29 17.42 35.21
N GLY A 663 21.60 18.26 35.95
CA GLY A 663 22.19 19.00 37.06
C GLY A 663 21.48 20.30 37.38
N ALA A 664 21.80 20.85 38.55
CA ALA A 664 21.28 22.14 39.00
C ALA A 664 21.94 23.30 38.28
N TYR A 665 21.18 24.36 38.02
CA TYR A 665 21.66 25.64 37.52
C TYR A 665 20.87 26.78 38.18
N GLN A 666 21.34 28.01 38.03
CA GLN A 666 20.58 29.19 38.43
C GLN A 666 20.46 30.14 37.24
N LEU A 667 19.23 30.44 36.83
CA LEU A 667 18.90 31.42 35.81
C LEU A 667 19.01 32.83 36.40
N ASP A 668 19.73 33.70 35.73
CA ASP A 668 19.90 35.12 36.02
C ASP A 668 19.34 35.94 34.85
N ALA A 669 18.28 36.70 35.14
CA ALA A 669 17.53 37.43 34.13
C ALA A 669 17.32 38.91 34.53
N SER A 670 17.48 39.83 33.58
CA SER A 670 17.20 41.25 33.78
C SER A 670 16.82 41.95 32.48
N ALA A 671 16.10 43.07 32.58
CA ALA A 671 15.64 43.88 31.44
C ALA A 671 15.71 45.38 31.75
N THR A 672 16.52 46.13 31.00
CA THR A 672 16.65 47.58 31.17
C THR A 672 15.97 48.31 30.01
N PRO A 673 15.07 49.29 30.26
CA PRO A 673 14.48 50.14 29.22
C PRO A 673 15.51 50.68 28.23
N SER A 674 15.22 50.58 26.94
CA SER A 674 16.15 50.94 25.88
C SER A 674 15.48 51.69 24.73
N ASP A 675 16.19 52.67 24.17
CA ASP A 675 15.84 53.36 22.92
C ASP A 675 16.49 52.68 21.69
N ASN A 676 17.19 51.56 21.89
CA ASN A 676 17.80 50.78 20.81
C ASN A 676 16.73 50.17 19.90
N THR A 677 17.11 49.83 18.66
CA THR A 677 16.20 49.18 17.71
C THR A 677 16.01 47.72 18.11
N PRO A 678 14.77 47.25 18.35
CA PRO A 678 14.53 45.85 18.67
C PRO A 678 14.86 44.93 17.49
N VAL A 679 15.32 43.71 17.81
CA VAL A 679 15.42 42.64 16.83
C VAL A 679 14.01 42.25 16.37
N GLN A 680 13.82 42.02 15.07
CA GLN A 680 12.57 41.53 14.49
C GLN A 680 12.58 39.99 14.44
N PRO A 681 11.53 39.30 14.89
CA PRO A 681 11.38 37.85 14.67
C PRO A 681 11.38 37.55 13.16
N THR A 682 12.07 36.50 12.73
CA THR A 682 12.18 36.12 11.31
C THR A 682 11.31 34.92 10.97
N ASP A 683 10.58 35.01 9.84
CA ASP A 683 9.63 33.99 9.35
C ASP A 683 10.23 32.93 8.40
N GLN A 684 11.56 32.77 8.34
CA GLN A 684 12.21 31.94 7.31
C GLN A 684 13.38 31.10 7.86
N GLY A 685 13.19 29.77 7.91
CA GLY A 685 14.27 28.80 7.71
C GLY A 685 14.68 28.82 6.23
N GLY A 686 15.94 29.13 5.94
CA GLY A 686 16.41 29.51 4.61
C GLY A 686 16.85 28.39 3.65
N GLY A 687 17.07 28.77 2.38
CA GLY A 687 17.94 28.08 1.41
C GLY A 687 17.46 28.13 -0.05
N GLY A 688 18.15 28.84 -0.96
CA GLY A 688 17.68 29.11 -2.34
C GLY A 688 18.60 28.69 -3.50
N GLY A 689 18.10 28.93 -4.73
CA GLY A 689 18.87 29.32 -5.93
C GLY A 689 19.15 28.29 -7.04
N GLY A 690 18.83 28.63 -8.31
CA GLY A 690 19.65 28.20 -9.47
C GLY A 690 18.98 27.77 -10.79
N SER A 691 18.66 28.74 -11.67
CA SER A 691 18.70 28.79 -13.16
C SER A 691 18.94 27.55 -14.06
N GLY A 692 18.26 27.51 -15.23
CA GLY A 692 18.77 26.90 -16.47
C GLY A 692 17.73 26.70 -17.60
N ALA A 693 18.03 27.09 -18.84
CA ALA A 693 17.12 27.17 -19.99
C ALA A 693 17.48 26.19 -21.15
N TRP A 694 16.48 25.93 -22.03
CA TRP A 694 16.47 25.26 -23.35
C TRP A 694 16.56 23.72 -23.34
N THR A 695 15.66 22.94 -23.97
CA THR A 695 15.51 22.75 -25.42
C THR A 695 14.25 21.90 -25.75
N LEU A 696 13.60 22.18 -26.88
CA LEU A 696 12.48 21.45 -27.53
C LEU A 696 12.58 19.91 -27.42
N ALA A 697 11.51 19.25 -26.98
CA ALA A 697 11.28 17.80 -27.11
C ALA A 697 9.91 17.57 -27.75
N LEU A 698 9.91 16.89 -28.89
CA LEU A 698 8.77 16.16 -29.42
C LEU A 698 8.49 14.99 -28.47
N LEU A 699 7.28 14.90 -27.92
CA LEU A 699 6.82 13.77 -27.11
C LEU A 699 6.27 12.66 -28.04
N PRO A 700 6.50 11.37 -27.73
CA PRO A 700 6.36 10.30 -28.71
C PRO A 700 5.04 9.51 -28.55
N LEU A 701 4.24 9.45 -29.62
CA LEU A 701 3.55 8.23 -30.05
C LEU A 701 4.53 7.41 -30.90
N ILE A 702 5.47 6.65 -30.33
CA ILE A 702 6.25 5.67 -31.13
C ILE A 702 6.63 4.45 -30.29
N PHE A 703 6.24 3.31 -30.82
CA PHE A 703 6.83 1.98 -30.66
C PHE A 703 8.31 1.91 -30.29
N GLY A 704 8.62 0.88 -29.51
CA GLY A 704 9.93 0.23 -29.57
C GLY A 704 11.04 0.97 -28.82
N VAL A 705 10.99 0.84 -27.49
CA VAL A 705 12.11 0.64 -26.55
C VAL A 705 13.47 1.24 -26.95
N ARG A 706 13.93 2.20 -26.13
CA ARG A 706 15.28 2.14 -25.52
C ARG A 706 15.36 2.96 -24.23
N ARG A 707 15.28 2.25 -23.10
CA ARG A 707 15.63 2.71 -21.74
C ARG A 707 17.03 3.36 -21.71
N ARG A 708 17.16 4.47 -20.98
CA ARG A 708 18.41 4.81 -20.28
C ARG A 708 18.21 4.53 -18.80
N ARG A 709 18.99 3.57 -18.28
CA ARG A 709 19.18 3.32 -16.85
C ARG A 709 19.59 4.61 -16.12
N ARG A 710 18.97 4.89 -14.97
CA ARG A 710 19.71 5.15 -13.73
C ARG A 710 18.93 4.66 -12.54
#